data_AF-A0A0V0R9E7-F1
#
_entry.id   AF-A0A0V0R9E7-F1
#
_cell.length_a   1.000
_cell.length_b   1.000
_cell.length_c   1.000
_cell.angle_alpha   90.00
_cell.angle_beta   90.00
_cell.angle_gamma   90.00
#
_symmetry.space_group_name_H-M   'P 1'
#
loop_
_entity.id
_entity.type
_entity.pdbx_description
1 polymer ?
#
loop_
_entity_poly.entity_id
_entity_poly.type
_entity_poly.pdbx_seq_one_letter_code
_entity_poly.pdbx_strand_id
1 'polypeptide(L)'
;MENQIDKKKKNYTPEQEQLYQNYLKQKSQELQNQIDNLTNKQEQNSISSDEKKALEKLKKEQQQQIKAQEKKAQFEQEIQKLEALGEDRSKEEEVEYKKILKKKKNEDTKEENDKYRIITELVKKQAQNQDNQEQQKGQVNEEKSKQSVGQMENKEQKPDKHKKQYTQEQEELYNQYIESLVKNQNELIADLEEKQKVGKINEQEKKTLDKEQKAKIQREKAQEKLKKQEDEIKQLEDLGSDRSKEQDVEYKKLSKKIGAEKTKLENDKFRIINQLIKGEISLNQEQSQKQETQPNIKKQNKQQDDIKQKESSKQQQQKQQQQQNKQVTFKGEQKSILKKENNNNKNQKKNKATSNGSLMPEHLQSQYLKSTSQIKQSKQNPQSDIHKNTHPALIELGVKFSNDIIIGSNKRCEEYLKTICIIVQSINTENKDDFIQQLGDLLNETQEQLQTFRSISEGMNTAYNFCKNLQNLLKTGSRELANELTVQNLKDWFCNYVQSFIDIKITKADRQIIELGQHLVKDGDVIMVYARSQIVENLLIKCHQNGQNFQIIVVDNSPYNEGKQLLKNLTNAGIECMYTMLSNSSYFIKKVNKIFVGASTMLSNGSLVSRVGTALLSCIANDYRKPFHVFCESYKFSEKTYLDSLNWNEFSDNIQNSNQNNSKISNNNIQNQPENKQKSPFQNISYLNLRYDITSSENINMLVTEYGKVPSHSVPHIIREFSKYGQIGRIDLPIPQK
;
A
#
# COMPACT_ATOMS: atom_id res chain seq x y z
N MET A 1 27.49 27.81 -30.77
CA MET A 1 27.92 26.39 -30.76
C MET A 1 27.96 25.79 -29.34
N GLU A 2 28.05 26.58 -28.27
CA GLU A 2 28.02 26.08 -26.88
C GLU A 2 26.62 25.62 -26.41
N ASN A 3 25.51 26.12 -27.01
CA ASN A 3 24.14 25.73 -26.63
C ASN A 3 23.61 24.42 -27.26
N GLN A 4 24.45 23.60 -27.92
CA GLN A 4 24.02 22.31 -28.48
C GLN A 4 24.72 21.07 -27.88
N ILE A 5 25.66 21.25 -26.94
CA ILE A 5 26.44 20.13 -26.38
C ILE A 5 25.86 19.58 -25.07
N ASP A 6 24.95 20.28 -24.38
CA ASP A 6 24.35 19.80 -23.12
C ASP A 6 23.14 18.85 -23.26
N LYS A 7 22.75 18.46 -24.49
CA LYS A 7 21.60 17.54 -24.73
C LYS A 7 21.88 16.05 -24.50
N LYS A 8 23.00 15.67 -23.87
CA LYS A 8 23.36 14.26 -23.63
C LYS A 8 23.86 13.94 -22.22
N LYS A 9 23.46 14.69 -21.18
CA LYS A 9 23.44 14.09 -19.84
C LYS A 9 22.28 13.10 -19.79
N LYS A 10 22.59 11.84 -20.04
CA LYS A 10 21.60 10.75 -19.97
C LYS A 10 21.29 10.53 -18.50
N ASN A 11 20.18 11.09 -18.03
CA ASN A 11 19.73 10.89 -16.65
C ASN A 11 19.40 9.41 -16.45
N TYR A 12 20.28 8.69 -15.76
CA TYR A 12 20.06 7.31 -15.33
C TYR A 12 19.10 7.31 -14.14
N THR A 13 18.21 6.32 -14.07
CA THR A 13 17.41 6.14 -12.85
C THR A 13 18.31 5.63 -11.71
N PRO A 14 18.01 5.94 -10.44
CA PRO A 14 18.76 5.40 -9.30
C PRO A 14 18.86 3.87 -9.30
N GLU A 15 17.83 3.19 -9.83
CA GLU A 15 17.82 1.73 -10.01
C GLU A 15 18.81 1.27 -11.10
N GLN A 16 18.90 1.98 -12.22
CA GLN A 16 19.90 1.69 -13.27
C GLN A 16 21.32 1.96 -12.78
N GLU A 17 21.49 2.98 -11.94
CA GLU A 17 22.77 3.32 -11.31
C GLU A 17 23.18 2.26 -10.29
N GLN A 18 22.25 1.80 -9.45
CA GLN A 18 22.47 0.70 -8.52
C GLN A 18 22.74 -0.62 -9.23
N LEU A 19 22.05 -0.89 -10.35
CA LEU A 19 22.29 -2.07 -11.19
C LEU A 19 23.70 -2.05 -11.79
N TYR A 20 24.17 -0.89 -12.24
CA TYR A 20 25.53 -0.71 -12.74
C TYR A 20 26.58 -0.89 -11.64
N GLN A 21 26.35 -0.34 -10.44
CA GLN A 21 27.27 -0.53 -9.31
C GLN A 21 27.35 -1.99 -8.85
N ASN A 22 26.21 -2.69 -8.83
CA ASN A 22 26.17 -4.12 -8.53
C ASN A 22 26.92 -4.94 -9.60
N TYR A 23 26.77 -4.59 -10.88
CA TYR A 23 27.52 -5.21 -11.97
C TYR A 23 29.03 -5.01 -11.84
N LEU A 24 29.50 -3.80 -11.51
CA LEU A 24 30.92 -3.53 -11.31
C LEU A 24 31.49 -4.32 -10.12
N LYS A 25 30.73 -4.37 -9.01
CA LYS A 25 31.12 -5.14 -7.81
C LYS A 25 31.21 -6.63 -8.11
N GLN A 26 30.22 -7.18 -8.81
CA GLN A 26 30.21 -8.58 -9.23
C GLN A 26 31.39 -8.89 -10.15
N LYS A 27 31.64 -8.06 -11.17
CA LYS A 27 32.73 -8.26 -12.13
C LYS A 27 34.11 -8.18 -11.48
N SER A 28 34.30 -7.27 -10.53
CA SER A 28 35.53 -7.17 -9.74
C SER A 28 35.74 -8.42 -8.87
N GLN A 29 34.68 -8.92 -8.25
CA GLN A 29 34.73 -10.14 -7.45
C GLN A 29 34.98 -11.39 -8.30
N GLU A 30 34.36 -11.49 -9.47
CA GLU A 30 34.61 -12.58 -10.44
C GLU A 30 36.06 -12.56 -10.95
N LEU A 31 36.59 -11.38 -11.29
CA LEU A 31 37.99 -11.22 -11.71
C LEU A 31 38.96 -11.63 -10.60
N GLN A 32 38.70 -11.21 -9.37
CA GLN A 32 39.52 -11.59 -8.21
C GLN A 32 39.49 -13.10 -7.95
N ASN A 33 38.30 -13.70 -7.96
CA ASN A 33 38.13 -15.14 -7.80
C ASN A 33 38.83 -15.94 -8.91
N GLN A 34 38.82 -15.47 -10.16
CA GLN A 34 39.53 -16.11 -11.27
C GLN A 34 41.05 -16.04 -11.08
N ILE A 35 41.57 -14.90 -10.61
CA ILE A 35 42.99 -14.73 -10.30
C ILE A 35 43.40 -15.61 -9.12
N ASP A 36 42.60 -15.66 -8.05
CA ASP A 36 42.89 -16.46 -6.85
C ASP A 36 42.86 -17.96 -7.16
N ASN A 37 41.87 -18.42 -7.93
CA ASN A 37 41.77 -19.82 -8.36
C ASN A 37 42.97 -20.25 -9.22
N LEU A 38 43.38 -19.42 -10.18
CA LEU A 38 44.53 -19.71 -11.02
C LEU A 38 45.86 -19.58 -10.26
N THR A 39 45.96 -18.65 -9.31
CA THR A 39 47.15 -18.51 -8.45
C THR A 39 47.29 -19.70 -7.50
N ASN A 40 46.19 -20.17 -6.90
CA ASN A 40 46.17 -21.39 -6.07
C ASN A 40 46.55 -22.63 -6.88
N LYS A 41 46.08 -22.76 -8.12
CA LYS A 41 46.52 -23.85 -9.03
C LYS A 41 48.00 -23.73 -9.42
N GLN A 42 48.54 -22.52 -9.53
CA GLN A 42 49.96 -22.29 -9.79
C GLN A 42 50.81 -22.69 -8.58
N GLU A 43 50.35 -22.41 -7.36
CA GLU A 43 51.01 -22.79 -6.10
C GLU A 43 50.96 -24.32 -5.86
N GLN A 44 49.91 -24.99 -6.33
CA GLN A 44 49.76 -26.45 -6.26
C GLN A 44 50.45 -27.22 -7.41
N ASN A 45 51.26 -26.56 -8.25
CA ASN A 45 51.97 -27.13 -9.41
C ASN A 45 51.06 -27.88 -10.43
N SER A 46 49.76 -27.57 -10.48
CA SER A 46 48.78 -28.27 -11.31
C SER A 46 48.27 -27.44 -12.50
N ILE A 47 48.95 -26.35 -12.86
CA ILE A 47 48.49 -25.35 -13.84
C ILE A 47 49.01 -25.62 -15.26
N SER A 48 48.12 -25.55 -16.26
CA SER A 48 48.47 -25.71 -17.68
C SER A 48 49.22 -24.49 -18.26
N SER A 49 49.95 -24.68 -19.37
CA SER A 49 50.64 -23.61 -20.10
C SER A 49 49.69 -22.49 -20.56
N ASP A 50 48.48 -22.85 -20.98
CA ASP A 50 47.47 -21.89 -21.43
C ASP A 50 46.82 -21.15 -20.25
N GLU A 51 46.67 -21.82 -19.10
CA GLU A 51 46.17 -21.21 -17.85
C GLU A 51 47.19 -20.20 -17.28
N LYS A 52 48.49 -20.46 -17.40
CA LYS A 52 49.53 -19.48 -17.04
C LYS A 52 49.47 -18.21 -17.89
N LYS A 53 49.28 -18.35 -19.21
CA LYS A 53 49.09 -17.20 -20.13
C LYS A 53 47.81 -16.42 -19.81
N ALA A 54 46.72 -17.13 -19.46
CA ALA A 54 45.48 -16.50 -19.05
C ALA A 54 45.64 -15.72 -17.74
N LEU A 55 46.34 -16.27 -16.75
CA LEU A 55 46.64 -15.60 -15.48
C LEU A 55 47.47 -14.32 -15.68
N GLU A 56 48.48 -14.36 -16.54
CA GLU A 56 49.30 -13.18 -16.85
C GLU A 56 48.47 -12.08 -17.54
N LYS A 57 47.54 -12.47 -18.42
CA LYS A 57 46.61 -11.55 -19.08
C LYS A 57 45.65 -10.89 -18.08
N LEU A 58 45.07 -11.68 -17.15
CA LEU A 58 44.16 -11.18 -16.12
C LEU A 58 44.87 -10.25 -15.12
N LYS A 59 46.11 -10.57 -14.71
CA LYS A 59 46.93 -9.69 -13.87
C LYS A 59 47.27 -8.36 -14.56
N LYS A 60 47.55 -8.37 -15.86
CA LYS A 60 47.75 -7.14 -16.66
C LYS A 60 46.47 -6.30 -16.73
N GLU A 61 45.30 -6.94 -16.89
CA GLU A 61 44.01 -6.25 -16.93
C GLU A 61 43.66 -5.59 -15.58
N GLN A 62 43.89 -6.29 -14.46
CA GLN A 62 43.73 -5.73 -13.11
C GLN A 62 44.68 -4.54 -12.87
N GLN A 63 45.93 -4.64 -13.30
CA GLN A 63 46.91 -3.55 -13.15
C GLN A 63 46.53 -2.30 -13.97
N GLN A 64 45.91 -2.48 -15.14
CA GLN A 64 45.41 -1.36 -15.94
C GLN A 64 44.22 -0.66 -15.27
N GLN A 65 43.32 -1.40 -14.61
CA GLN A 65 42.19 -0.82 -13.86
C GLN A 65 42.67 0.01 -12.67
N ILE A 66 43.66 -0.49 -11.91
CA ILE A 66 44.25 0.24 -10.78
C ILE A 66 44.90 1.55 -11.24
N LYS A 67 45.71 1.50 -12.32
CA LYS A 67 46.35 2.71 -12.88
C LYS A 67 45.35 3.77 -13.35
N ALA A 68 44.18 3.36 -13.86
CA ALA A 68 43.13 4.29 -14.26
C ALA A 68 42.47 4.97 -13.05
N GLN A 69 42.26 4.23 -11.94
CA GLN A 69 41.72 4.77 -10.69
C GLN A 69 42.71 5.73 -10.01
N GLU A 70 44.00 5.39 -9.98
CA GLU A 70 45.06 6.24 -9.43
C GLU A 70 45.14 7.58 -10.18
N LYS A 71 45.03 7.56 -11.51
CA LYS A 71 45.04 8.78 -12.34
C LYS A 71 43.84 9.68 -12.06
N LYS A 72 42.66 9.12 -11.79
CA LYS A 72 41.45 9.87 -11.41
C LYS A 72 41.58 10.50 -10.02
N ALA A 73 42.14 9.75 -9.06
CA ALA A 73 42.43 10.27 -7.73
C ALA A 73 43.47 11.40 -7.77
N GLN A 74 44.47 11.30 -8.66
CA GLN A 74 45.44 12.39 -8.89
C GLN A 74 44.77 13.67 -9.38
N PHE A 75 43.87 13.58 -10.39
CA PHE A 75 43.14 14.74 -10.87
C PHE A 75 42.23 15.36 -9.79
N GLU A 76 41.62 14.56 -8.92
CA GLU A 76 40.78 15.05 -7.83
C GLU A 76 41.58 15.73 -6.73
N GLN A 77 42.74 15.19 -6.37
CA GLN A 77 43.65 15.83 -5.41
C GLN A 77 44.21 17.16 -5.95
N GLU A 78 44.51 17.23 -7.24
CA GLU A 78 45.03 18.44 -7.89
C GLU A 78 43.95 19.54 -8.00
N ILE A 79 42.70 19.14 -8.29
CA ILE A 79 41.53 20.03 -8.27
C ILE A 79 41.26 20.54 -6.85
N GLN A 80 41.29 19.68 -5.84
CA GLN A 80 41.06 20.09 -4.44
C GLN A 80 42.14 21.08 -3.94
N LYS A 81 43.40 20.88 -4.33
CA LYS A 81 44.48 21.83 -4.01
C LYS A 81 44.24 23.20 -4.64
N LEU A 82 43.79 23.23 -5.89
CA LEU A 82 43.51 24.47 -6.61
C LEU A 82 42.20 25.14 -6.18
N GLU A 83 41.23 24.39 -5.65
CA GLU A 83 39.99 24.92 -5.07
C GLU A 83 40.18 25.50 -3.67
N ALA A 84 41.10 24.95 -2.88
CA ALA A 84 41.45 25.45 -1.55
C ALA A 84 42.07 26.86 -1.58
N LEU A 85 42.64 27.28 -2.71
CA LEU A 85 43.20 28.62 -2.93
C LEU A 85 42.13 29.70 -3.17
N GLY A 86 40.85 29.33 -3.33
CA GLY A 86 39.73 30.29 -3.32
C GLY A 86 39.85 31.40 -4.37
N GLU A 87 39.68 32.66 -3.95
CA GLU A 87 39.77 33.89 -4.76
C GLU A 87 41.21 34.41 -4.95
N ASP A 88 42.20 33.87 -4.23
CA ASP A 88 43.61 34.29 -4.27
C ASP A 88 44.41 33.63 -5.42
N ARG A 89 43.74 32.96 -6.36
CA ARG A 89 44.40 32.25 -7.47
C ARG A 89 45.10 33.21 -8.44
N SER A 90 46.35 32.93 -8.74
CA SER A 90 47.07 33.61 -9.81
C SER A 90 46.47 33.28 -11.19
N LYS A 91 46.69 34.15 -12.18
CA LYS A 91 46.21 33.93 -13.56
C LYS A 91 46.75 32.64 -14.18
N GLU A 92 47.92 32.16 -13.73
CA GLU A 92 48.53 30.92 -14.21
C GLU A 92 47.83 29.68 -13.62
N GLU A 93 47.53 29.70 -12.32
CA GLU A 93 46.80 28.64 -11.62
C GLU A 93 45.35 28.51 -12.11
N GLU A 94 44.71 29.61 -12.51
CA GLU A 94 43.36 29.57 -13.09
C GLU A 94 43.34 28.91 -14.47
N VAL A 95 44.40 29.10 -15.26
CA VAL A 95 44.57 28.43 -16.57
C VAL A 95 44.86 26.93 -16.37
N GLU A 96 45.65 26.58 -15.37
CA GLU A 96 45.95 25.19 -15.02
C GLU A 96 44.70 24.45 -14.50
N TYR A 97 43.94 25.08 -13.62
CA TYR A 97 42.65 24.59 -13.13
C TYR A 97 41.68 24.29 -14.28
N LYS A 98 41.53 25.23 -15.24
CA LYS A 98 40.69 25.03 -16.43
C LYS A 98 41.20 23.90 -17.35
N LYS A 99 42.51 23.72 -17.48
CA LYS A 99 43.11 22.62 -18.25
C LYS A 99 42.83 21.26 -17.60
N ILE A 100 42.97 21.14 -16.28
CA ILE A 100 42.74 19.90 -15.54
C ILE A 100 41.25 19.54 -15.55
N LEU A 101 40.35 20.51 -15.36
CA LEU A 101 38.90 20.33 -15.53
C LEU A 101 38.51 19.79 -16.91
N LYS A 102 39.15 20.30 -17.97
CA LYS A 102 38.90 19.81 -19.34
C LYS A 102 39.37 18.38 -19.54
N LYS A 103 40.51 17.99 -18.96
CA LYS A 103 41.02 16.61 -19.00
C LYS A 103 40.10 15.66 -18.23
N LYS A 104 39.65 16.04 -17.03
CA LYS A 104 38.68 15.27 -16.23
C LYS A 104 37.36 15.08 -16.98
N LYS A 105 36.81 16.16 -17.56
CA LYS A 105 35.55 16.11 -18.32
C LYS A 105 35.61 15.16 -19.52
N ASN A 106 36.76 15.07 -20.20
CA ASN A 106 36.97 14.15 -21.33
C ASN A 106 37.08 12.68 -20.89
N GLU A 107 37.69 12.40 -19.73
CA GLU A 107 37.73 11.04 -19.18
C GLU A 107 36.35 10.61 -18.66
N ASP A 108 35.63 11.50 -17.97
CA ASP A 108 34.27 11.25 -17.47
C ASP A 108 33.28 10.98 -18.62
N THR A 109 33.38 11.69 -19.76
CA THR A 109 32.51 11.44 -20.93
C THR A 109 32.78 10.10 -21.60
N LYS A 110 34.01 9.57 -21.53
CA LYS A 110 34.33 8.24 -22.05
C LYS A 110 33.70 7.16 -21.18
N GLU A 111 33.82 7.30 -19.86
CA GLU A 111 33.21 6.41 -18.86
C GLU A 111 31.68 6.42 -18.93
N GLU A 112 31.08 7.60 -19.13
CA GLU A 112 29.62 7.76 -19.22
C GLU A 112 29.01 7.07 -20.46
N ASN A 113 29.76 7.02 -21.57
CA ASN A 113 29.36 6.28 -22.77
C ASN A 113 29.47 4.75 -22.58
N ASP A 114 30.50 4.27 -21.88
CA ASP A 114 30.66 2.85 -21.55
C ASP A 114 29.58 2.38 -20.57
N LYS A 115 29.25 3.21 -19.57
CA LYS A 115 28.15 3.01 -18.62
C LYS A 115 26.80 2.85 -19.35
N TYR A 116 26.52 3.68 -20.34
CA TYR A 116 25.29 3.57 -21.14
C TYR A 116 25.18 2.23 -21.87
N ARG A 117 26.27 1.78 -22.50
CA ARG A 117 26.29 0.52 -23.25
C ARG A 117 26.00 -0.67 -22.33
N ILE A 118 26.64 -0.69 -21.16
CA ILE A 118 26.51 -1.77 -20.17
C ILE A 118 25.09 -1.82 -19.59
N ILE A 119 24.53 -0.67 -19.19
CA ILE A 119 23.16 -0.62 -18.66
C ILE A 119 22.14 -1.12 -19.68
N THR A 120 22.31 -0.74 -20.97
CA THR A 120 21.44 -1.20 -22.05
C THR A 120 21.49 -2.72 -22.24
N GLU A 121 22.67 -3.34 -22.11
CA GLU A 121 22.83 -4.80 -22.20
C GLU A 121 22.25 -5.54 -20.98
N LEU A 122 22.41 -4.99 -19.78
CA LEU A 122 21.89 -5.60 -18.54
C LEU A 122 20.35 -5.63 -18.52
N VAL A 123 19.71 -4.55 -18.95
CA VAL A 123 18.24 -4.47 -19.04
C VAL A 123 17.71 -5.48 -20.06
N LYS A 124 18.38 -5.65 -21.21
CA LYS A 124 18.02 -6.67 -22.20
C LYS A 124 18.15 -8.09 -21.64
N LYS A 125 19.21 -8.38 -20.87
CA LYS A 125 19.39 -9.68 -20.21
C LYS A 125 18.34 -9.95 -19.14
N GLN A 126 17.93 -8.92 -18.38
CA GLN A 126 16.85 -9.07 -17.40
C GLN A 126 15.51 -9.38 -18.05
N ALA A 127 15.18 -8.74 -19.17
CA ALA A 127 13.97 -9.04 -19.94
C ALA A 127 13.98 -10.48 -20.48
N GLN A 128 15.11 -10.93 -21.05
CA GLN A 128 15.26 -12.31 -21.55
C GLN A 128 15.18 -13.37 -20.44
N ASN A 129 15.67 -13.05 -19.23
CA ASN A 129 15.59 -13.96 -18.09
C ASN A 129 14.17 -14.03 -17.49
N GLN A 130 13.39 -12.95 -17.59
CA GLN A 130 11.98 -12.95 -17.18
C GLN A 130 11.12 -13.79 -18.13
N ASP A 131 11.32 -13.66 -19.45
CA ASP A 131 10.65 -14.49 -20.45
C ASP A 131 10.97 -16.00 -20.30
N ASN A 132 12.23 -16.34 -20.00
CA ASN A 132 12.64 -17.73 -19.78
C ASN A 132 12.11 -18.32 -18.46
N GLN A 133 11.92 -17.50 -17.40
CA GLN A 133 11.33 -17.94 -16.14
C GLN A 133 9.81 -18.16 -16.24
N GLU A 134 9.11 -17.42 -17.10
CA GLU A 134 7.70 -17.65 -17.38
C GLU A 134 7.48 -18.92 -18.22
N GLN A 135 8.37 -19.22 -19.17
CA GLN A 135 8.33 -20.46 -19.95
C GLN A 135 8.65 -21.72 -19.12
N GLN A 136 9.59 -21.64 -18.16
CA GLN A 136 9.88 -22.76 -17.24
C GLN A 136 8.78 -22.99 -16.19
N LYS A 137 8.06 -21.96 -15.75
CA LYS A 137 6.88 -22.10 -14.88
C LYS A 137 5.67 -22.74 -15.58
N GLY A 138 5.58 -22.59 -16.91
CA GLY A 138 4.57 -23.26 -17.73
C GLY A 138 4.79 -24.77 -17.83
N GLN A 139 6.03 -25.23 -18.04
CA GLN A 139 6.33 -26.66 -18.23
C GLN A 139 6.30 -27.48 -16.93
N VAL A 140 6.64 -26.91 -15.78
CA VAL A 140 6.60 -27.62 -14.49
C VAL A 140 5.16 -27.89 -14.00
N ASN A 141 4.18 -27.11 -14.49
CA ASN A 141 2.75 -27.30 -14.16
C ASN A 141 2.02 -28.30 -15.07
N GLU A 142 2.59 -28.67 -16.22
CA GLU A 142 2.01 -29.72 -17.09
C GLU A 142 2.44 -31.14 -16.69
N GLU A 143 3.59 -31.33 -16.05
CA GLU A 143 4.02 -32.65 -15.58
C GLU A 143 3.46 -33.04 -14.21
N LYS A 144 3.13 -32.07 -13.33
CA LYS A 144 2.50 -32.34 -12.02
C LYS A 144 0.99 -32.59 -12.09
N SER A 145 0.33 -32.24 -13.19
CA SER A 145 -1.13 -32.41 -13.36
C SER A 145 -1.56 -33.78 -13.92
N LYS A 146 -0.63 -34.70 -14.21
CA LYS A 146 -0.94 -36.05 -14.73
C LYS A 146 -0.78 -37.22 -13.73
N GLN A 147 -0.41 -36.98 -12.47
CA GLN A 147 -0.22 -38.05 -11.48
C GLN A 147 -1.03 -37.93 -10.17
N SER A 148 -1.94 -36.97 -10.05
CA SER A 148 -2.78 -36.84 -8.84
C SER A 148 -4.24 -36.46 -9.15
N VAL A 149 -4.92 -37.26 -9.97
CA VAL A 149 -6.40 -37.28 -10.00
C VAL A 149 -6.87 -38.73 -9.92
N GLY A 150 -6.63 -39.33 -8.77
CA GLY A 150 -7.16 -40.63 -8.37
C GLY A 150 -7.55 -40.53 -6.91
N GLN A 151 -8.86 -40.40 -6.68
CA GLN A 151 -9.53 -40.54 -5.38
C GLN A 151 -9.27 -39.41 -4.37
N MET A 152 -10.22 -38.47 -4.29
CA MET A 152 -10.96 -38.10 -3.08
C MET A 152 -11.62 -36.74 -3.31
N GLU A 153 -12.84 -36.72 -3.86
CA GLU A 153 -13.76 -35.62 -3.62
C GLU A 153 -15.16 -36.18 -3.41
N ASN A 154 -15.63 -36.00 -2.19
CA ASN A 154 -17.01 -36.13 -1.79
C ASN A 154 -17.38 -34.76 -1.18
N LYS A 155 -18.47 -34.19 -1.69
CA LYS A 155 -19.27 -33.11 -1.10
C LYS A 155 -18.71 -31.69 -1.15
N GLU A 156 -18.99 -31.01 -2.26
CA GLU A 156 -19.49 -29.63 -2.18
C GLU A 156 -20.93 -29.55 -2.68
N GLN A 157 -21.73 -28.82 -1.91
CA GLN A 157 -23.16 -28.64 -2.05
C GLN A 157 -23.48 -27.74 -3.25
N LYS A 158 -24.52 -28.12 -4.00
CA LYS A 158 -25.17 -27.26 -4.99
C LYS A 158 -25.75 -26.01 -4.29
N PRO A 159 -25.54 -24.80 -4.81
CA PRO A 159 -26.28 -23.64 -4.36
C PRO A 159 -27.73 -23.71 -4.87
N ASP A 160 -28.65 -23.36 -3.97
CA ASP A 160 -30.08 -23.26 -4.19
C ASP A 160 -30.44 -22.32 -5.35
N LYS A 161 -31.57 -22.63 -6.00
CA LYS A 161 -32.24 -21.79 -7.00
C LYS A 161 -32.83 -20.53 -6.34
N HIS A 162 -31.98 -19.55 -6.01
CA HIS A 162 -32.43 -18.18 -5.80
C HIS A 162 -32.15 -17.37 -7.06
N LYS A 163 -33.18 -16.66 -7.58
CA LYS A 163 -33.02 -15.63 -8.62
C LYS A 163 -31.83 -14.74 -8.21
N LYS A 164 -30.76 -14.71 -9.01
CA LYS A 164 -29.59 -13.86 -8.76
C LYS A 164 -30.05 -12.40 -8.85
N GLN A 165 -30.33 -11.78 -7.70
CA GLN A 165 -30.61 -10.35 -7.65
C GLN A 165 -29.28 -9.60 -7.80
N TYR A 166 -29.12 -8.91 -8.92
CA TYR A 166 -28.02 -7.97 -9.15
C TYR A 166 -28.24 -6.72 -8.31
N THR A 167 -27.15 -6.11 -7.81
CA THR A 167 -27.26 -4.77 -7.21
C THR A 167 -27.56 -3.75 -8.33
N GLN A 168 -28.27 -2.67 -8.02
CA GLN A 168 -28.60 -1.63 -9.00
C GLN A 168 -27.35 -1.10 -9.74
N GLU A 169 -26.25 -0.93 -9.01
CA GLU A 169 -24.95 -0.53 -9.56
C GLU A 169 -24.35 -1.55 -10.57
N GLN A 170 -24.52 -2.86 -10.34
CA GLN A 170 -24.03 -3.89 -11.27
C GLN A 170 -24.84 -3.92 -12.57
N GLU A 171 -26.14 -3.61 -12.49
CA GLU A 171 -26.98 -3.47 -13.68
C GLU A 171 -26.65 -2.20 -14.47
N GLU A 172 -26.43 -1.08 -13.79
CA GLU A 172 -25.99 0.17 -14.41
C GLU A 172 -24.64 0.02 -15.13
N LEU A 173 -23.67 -0.65 -14.51
CA LEU A 173 -22.35 -0.90 -15.12
C LEU A 173 -22.46 -1.75 -16.39
N TYR A 174 -23.30 -2.79 -16.36
CA TYR A 174 -23.56 -3.62 -17.53
C TYR A 174 -24.24 -2.81 -18.64
N ASN A 175 -25.23 -1.98 -18.32
CA ASN A 175 -25.93 -1.16 -19.30
C ASN A 175 -25.00 -0.13 -19.94
N GLN A 176 -24.15 0.55 -19.15
CA GLN A 176 -23.13 1.47 -19.66
C GLN A 176 -22.15 0.79 -20.63
N TYR A 177 -21.75 -0.45 -20.34
CA TYR A 177 -20.88 -1.23 -21.23
C TYR A 177 -21.56 -1.60 -22.56
N ILE A 178 -22.82 -2.03 -22.51
CA ILE A 178 -23.56 -2.35 -23.75
C ILE A 178 -23.80 -1.09 -24.58
N GLU A 179 -24.10 0.05 -23.94
CA GLU A 179 -24.24 1.34 -24.60
C GLU A 179 -22.93 1.80 -25.25
N SER A 180 -21.79 1.65 -24.59
CA SER A 180 -20.49 2.02 -25.18
C SER A 180 -20.13 1.16 -26.39
N LEU A 181 -20.39 -0.15 -26.33
CA LEU A 181 -20.18 -1.05 -27.47
C LEU A 181 -21.03 -0.65 -28.69
N VAL A 182 -22.31 -0.36 -28.47
CA VAL A 182 -23.23 0.05 -29.56
C VAL A 182 -22.83 1.41 -30.12
N LYS A 183 -22.42 2.34 -29.25
CA LYS A 183 -21.95 3.67 -29.65
C LYS A 183 -20.70 3.57 -30.52
N ASN A 184 -19.67 2.86 -30.05
CA ASN A 184 -18.41 2.66 -30.78
C ASN A 184 -18.63 1.98 -32.13
N GLN A 185 -19.55 1.01 -32.19
CA GLN A 185 -19.87 0.32 -33.44
C GLN A 185 -20.57 1.25 -34.45
N ASN A 186 -21.50 2.09 -33.99
CA ASN A 186 -22.18 3.05 -34.87
C ASN A 186 -21.25 4.17 -35.34
N GLU A 187 -20.35 4.66 -34.48
CA GLU A 187 -19.32 5.64 -34.84
C GLU A 187 -18.35 5.08 -35.88
N LEU A 188 -17.89 3.84 -35.71
CA LEU A 188 -17.05 3.15 -36.70
C LEU A 188 -17.73 3.03 -38.07
N ILE A 189 -19.03 2.69 -38.10
CA ILE A 189 -19.80 2.62 -39.35
C ILE A 189 -19.91 4.01 -39.99
N ALA A 190 -20.22 5.04 -39.21
CA ALA A 190 -20.35 6.42 -39.70
C ALA A 190 -19.04 6.94 -40.31
N ASP A 191 -17.91 6.72 -39.65
CA ASP A 191 -16.58 7.10 -40.13
C ASP A 191 -16.21 6.39 -41.43
N LEU A 192 -16.51 5.09 -41.53
CA LEU A 192 -16.25 4.31 -42.73
C LEU A 192 -17.17 4.73 -43.89
N GLU A 193 -18.44 5.05 -43.62
CA GLU A 193 -19.36 5.60 -44.63
C GLU A 193 -18.94 6.98 -45.11
N GLU A 194 -18.42 7.83 -44.23
CA GLU A 194 -17.88 9.14 -44.60
C GLU A 194 -16.63 9.00 -45.47
N LYS A 195 -15.69 8.13 -45.09
CA LYS A 195 -14.53 7.78 -45.93
C LYS A 195 -14.92 7.22 -47.30
N GLN A 196 -16.03 6.45 -47.37
CA GLN A 196 -16.57 5.94 -48.62
C GLN A 196 -17.14 7.05 -49.51
N LYS A 197 -17.86 8.02 -48.92
CA LYS A 197 -18.42 9.19 -49.64
C LYS A 197 -17.33 10.11 -50.18
N VAL A 198 -16.23 10.28 -49.43
CA VAL A 198 -15.09 11.14 -49.83
C VAL A 198 -14.12 10.41 -50.79
N GLY A 199 -14.39 9.15 -51.15
CA GLY A 199 -13.58 8.39 -52.11
C GLY A 199 -12.22 7.94 -51.58
N LYS A 200 -12.01 7.95 -50.25
CA LYS A 200 -10.73 7.65 -49.58
C LYS A 200 -10.72 6.28 -48.87
N ILE A 201 -11.74 5.46 -49.05
CA ILE A 201 -11.85 4.15 -48.39
C ILE A 201 -11.00 3.08 -49.07
N ASN A 202 -10.25 2.30 -48.29
CA ASN A 202 -9.46 1.19 -48.83
C ASN A 202 -10.28 -0.12 -48.93
N GLU A 203 -9.77 -1.13 -49.66
CA GLU A 203 -10.53 -2.36 -49.93
C GLU A 203 -10.80 -3.22 -48.68
N GLN A 204 -9.95 -3.12 -47.65
CA GLN A 204 -10.13 -3.81 -46.36
C GLN A 204 -11.18 -3.10 -45.47
N GLU A 205 -11.18 -1.77 -45.47
CA GLU A 205 -12.17 -0.90 -44.82
C GLU A 205 -13.56 -1.09 -45.45
N LYS A 206 -13.64 -1.26 -46.78
CA LYS A 206 -14.90 -1.55 -47.47
C LYS A 206 -15.48 -2.92 -47.07
N LYS A 207 -14.64 -3.96 -46.95
CA LYS A 207 -15.05 -5.30 -46.48
C LYS A 207 -15.48 -5.30 -45.02
N THR A 208 -14.87 -4.46 -44.17
CA THR A 208 -15.26 -4.32 -42.77
C THR A 208 -16.59 -3.56 -42.63
N LEU A 209 -16.80 -2.49 -43.39
CA LEU A 209 -18.08 -1.78 -43.44
C LEU A 209 -19.26 -2.69 -43.84
N ASP A 210 -19.11 -3.48 -44.91
CA ASP A 210 -20.15 -4.43 -45.36
C ASP A 210 -20.47 -5.50 -44.30
N LYS A 211 -19.47 -5.92 -43.52
CA LYS A 211 -19.63 -6.93 -42.47
C LYS A 211 -20.35 -6.35 -41.25
N GLU A 212 -19.95 -5.16 -40.81
CA GLU A 212 -20.54 -4.41 -39.69
C GLU A 212 -22.01 -4.05 -39.98
N GLN A 213 -22.33 -3.55 -41.17
CA GLN A 213 -23.70 -3.23 -41.59
C GLN A 213 -24.62 -4.46 -41.61
N LYS A 214 -24.12 -5.61 -42.11
CA LYS A 214 -24.88 -6.88 -42.08
C LYS A 214 -25.15 -7.35 -40.65
N ALA A 215 -24.19 -7.20 -39.74
CA ALA A 215 -24.36 -7.55 -38.34
C ALA A 215 -25.41 -6.65 -37.65
N LYS A 216 -25.42 -5.35 -37.96
CA LYS A 216 -26.43 -4.40 -37.46
C LYS A 216 -27.85 -4.79 -37.89
N ILE A 217 -28.07 -5.04 -39.18
CA ILE A 217 -29.38 -5.45 -39.73
C ILE A 217 -29.85 -6.77 -39.09
N GLN A 218 -28.94 -7.72 -38.85
CA GLN A 218 -29.29 -9.00 -38.23
C GLN A 218 -29.71 -8.83 -36.75
N ARG A 219 -29.06 -7.93 -36.02
CA ARG A 219 -29.41 -7.59 -34.63
C ARG A 219 -30.78 -6.93 -34.52
N GLU A 220 -31.06 -5.96 -35.40
CA GLU A 220 -32.35 -5.26 -35.44
C GLU A 220 -33.50 -6.24 -35.75
N LYS A 221 -33.32 -7.14 -36.72
CA LYS A 221 -34.32 -8.20 -37.03
C LYS A 221 -34.53 -9.16 -35.87
N ALA A 222 -33.49 -9.50 -35.11
CA ALA A 222 -33.62 -10.36 -33.93
C ALA A 222 -34.38 -9.67 -32.80
N GLN A 223 -34.14 -8.38 -32.58
CA GLN A 223 -34.86 -7.58 -31.58
C GLN A 223 -36.33 -7.40 -31.95
N GLU A 224 -36.65 -7.13 -33.23
CA GLU A 224 -38.03 -7.00 -33.69
C GLU A 224 -38.80 -8.32 -33.54
N LYS A 225 -38.15 -9.47 -33.80
CA LYS A 225 -38.75 -10.79 -33.62
C LYS A 225 -39.03 -11.10 -32.15
N LEU A 226 -38.12 -10.77 -31.25
CA LEU A 226 -38.31 -10.96 -29.81
C LEU A 226 -39.47 -10.09 -29.30
N LYS A 227 -39.53 -8.83 -29.75
CA LYS A 227 -40.60 -7.90 -29.37
C LYS A 227 -41.99 -8.39 -29.81
N LYS A 228 -42.12 -8.89 -31.06
CA LYS A 228 -43.37 -9.51 -31.55
C LYS A 228 -43.80 -10.70 -30.69
N GLN A 229 -42.85 -11.53 -30.27
CA GLN A 229 -43.14 -12.70 -29.41
C GLN A 229 -43.52 -12.30 -27.98
N GLU A 230 -42.95 -11.22 -27.45
CA GLU A 230 -43.33 -10.68 -26.13
C GLU A 230 -44.72 -10.03 -26.17
N ASP A 231 -45.05 -9.32 -27.26
CA ASP A 231 -46.38 -8.72 -27.46
C ASP A 231 -47.47 -9.80 -27.63
N GLU A 232 -47.19 -10.89 -28.37
CA GLU A 232 -48.08 -12.06 -28.48
C GLU A 232 -48.31 -12.75 -27.13
N ILE A 233 -47.27 -12.92 -26.31
CA ILE A 233 -47.42 -13.46 -24.95
C ILE A 233 -48.28 -12.52 -24.10
N LYS A 234 -48.06 -11.21 -24.17
CA LYS A 234 -48.77 -10.24 -23.35
C LYS A 234 -50.27 -10.21 -23.67
N GLN A 235 -50.62 -10.28 -24.96
CA GLN A 235 -52.02 -10.43 -25.40
C GLN A 235 -52.65 -11.74 -24.87
N LEU A 236 -51.90 -12.83 -24.82
CA LEU A 236 -52.36 -14.10 -24.26
C LEU A 236 -52.41 -14.09 -22.72
N GLU A 237 -51.62 -13.25 -22.03
CA GLU A 237 -51.66 -13.08 -20.57
C GLU A 237 -52.86 -12.24 -20.12
N ASP A 238 -53.19 -11.19 -20.88
CA ASP A 238 -54.30 -10.29 -20.59
C ASP A 238 -55.67 -10.98 -20.67
N LEU A 239 -55.79 -12.08 -21.43
CA LEU A 239 -56.97 -12.94 -21.49
C LEU A 239 -57.19 -13.83 -20.24
N GLY A 240 -56.20 -13.91 -19.34
CA GLY A 240 -56.38 -14.50 -18.01
C GLY A 240 -56.93 -15.93 -18.00
N SER A 241 -58.09 -16.12 -17.37
CA SER A 241 -58.80 -17.40 -17.23
C SER A 241 -59.69 -17.77 -18.41
N ASP A 242 -59.90 -16.86 -19.37
CA ASP A 242 -60.81 -17.05 -20.51
C ASP A 242 -60.10 -17.64 -21.75
N ARG A 243 -58.85 -18.09 -21.60
CA ARG A 243 -58.06 -18.70 -22.67
C ARG A 243 -58.66 -20.02 -23.15
N SER A 244 -58.80 -20.17 -24.47
CA SER A 244 -59.18 -21.46 -25.06
C SER A 244 -58.08 -22.51 -24.85
N LYS A 245 -58.42 -23.80 -24.89
CA LYS A 245 -57.44 -24.90 -24.71
C LYS A 245 -56.28 -24.83 -25.71
N GLU A 246 -56.51 -24.32 -26.91
CA GLU A 246 -55.48 -24.14 -27.95
C GLU A 246 -54.56 -22.96 -27.62
N GLN A 247 -55.12 -21.83 -27.20
CA GLN A 247 -54.35 -20.65 -26.75
C GLN A 247 -53.51 -20.94 -25.51
N ASP A 248 -53.98 -21.82 -24.63
CA ASP A 248 -53.27 -22.21 -23.42
C ASP A 248 -52.05 -23.11 -23.71
N VAL A 249 -52.14 -23.93 -24.76
CA VAL A 249 -51.00 -24.72 -25.29
C VAL A 249 -50.00 -23.80 -25.99
N GLU A 250 -50.48 -22.84 -26.77
CA GLU A 250 -49.64 -21.87 -27.46
C GLU A 250 -48.89 -20.96 -26.48
N TYR A 251 -49.58 -20.45 -25.45
CA TYR A 251 -48.98 -19.71 -24.34
C TYR A 251 -47.89 -20.52 -23.64
N LYS A 252 -48.14 -21.79 -23.30
CA LYS A 252 -47.13 -22.68 -22.68
C LYS A 252 -45.92 -22.91 -23.60
N LYS A 253 -46.12 -22.95 -24.91
CA LYS A 253 -45.05 -23.16 -25.89
C LYS A 253 -44.20 -21.90 -26.08
N LEU A 254 -44.83 -20.73 -26.22
CA LEU A 254 -44.12 -19.45 -26.34
C LEU A 254 -43.42 -19.07 -25.03
N SER A 255 -44.08 -19.19 -23.88
CA SER A 255 -43.48 -18.90 -22.56
C SER A 255 -42.25 -19.75 -22.28
N LYS A 256 -42.26 -21.04 -22.67
CA LYS A 256 -41.09 -21.92 -22.52
C LYS A 256 -39.94 -21.53 -23.44
N LYS A 257 -40.22 -21.05 -24.66
CA LYS A 257 -39.18 -20.54 -25.58
C LYS A 257 -38.58 -19.23 -25.08
N ILE A 258 -39.41 -18.27 -24.69
CA ILE A 258 -38.94 -16.98 -24.16
C ILE A 258 -38.19 -17.18 -22.84
N GLY A 259 -38.67 -18.08 -21.97
CA GLY A 259 -37.97 -18.43 -20.73
C GLY A 259 -36.56 -18.99 -20.98
N ALA A 260 -36.39 -19.85 -21.99
CA ALA A 260 -35.08 -20.40 -22.35
C ALA A 260 -34.12 -19.33 -22.91
N GLU A 261 -34.61 -18.41 -23.76
CA GLU A 261 -33.81 -17.30 -24.29
C GLU A 261 -33.43 -16.29 -23.20
N LYS A 262 -34.35 -15.94 -22.30
CA LYS A 262 -34.07 -15.06 -21.14
C LYS A 262 -33.03 -15.67 -20.20
N THR A 263 -33.11 -16.97 -19.94
CA THR A 263 -32.12 -17.67 -19.10
C THR A 263 -30.73 -17.65 -19.74
N LYS A 264 -30.64 -17.76 -21.08
CA LYS A 264 -29.37 -17.67 -21.80
C LYS A 264 -28.79 -16.26 -21.72
N LEU A 265 -29.61 -15.24 -21.93
CA LEU A 265 -29.19 -13.83 -21.83
C LEU A 265 -28.76 -13.46 -20.41
N GLU A 266 -29.43 -13.99 -19.37
CA GLU A 266 -29.03 -13.79 -17.97
C GLU A 266 -27.68 -14.45 -17.64
N ASN A 267 -27.41 -15.64 -18.20
CA ASN A 267 -26.11 -16.28 -18.04
C ASN A 267 -24.98 -15.51 -18.75
N ASP A 268 -25.26 -14.95 -19.93
CA ASP A 268 -24.31 -14.10 -20.65
C ASP A 268 -24.07 -12.76 -19.92
N LYS A 269 -25.13 -12.13 -19.38
CA LYS A 269 -25.05 -10.94 -18.51
C LYS A 269 -24.21 -11.23 -17.26
N PHE A 270 -24.43 -12.37 -16.60
CA PHE A 270 -23.63 -12.79 -15.44
C PHE A 270 -22.14 -12.97 -15.79
N ARG A 271 -21.84 -13.56 -16.95
CA ARG A 271 -20.46 -13.71 -17.42
C ARG A 271 -19.81 -12.34 -17.63
N ILE A 272 -20.48 -11.44 -18.35
CA ILE A 272 -19.94 -10.12 -18.69
C ILE A 272 -19.73 -9.26 -17.44
N ILE A 273 -20.70 -9.23 -16.51
CA ILE A 273 -20.56 -8.50 -15.25
C ILE A 273 -19.34 -8.99 -14.47
N ASN A 274 -19.14 -10.31 -14.37
CA ASN A 274 -17.96 -10.86 -13.70
C ASN A 274 -16.65 -10.49 -14.41
N GLN A 275 -16.64 -10.43 -15.75
CA GLN A 275 -15.47 -10.03 -16.51
C GLN A 275 -15.17 -8.52 -16.36
N LEU A 276 -16.20 -7.68 -16.30
CA LEU A 276 -16.07 -6.24 -16.02
C LEU A 276 -15.56 -6.00 -14.58
N ILE A 277 -16.10 -6.72 -13.59
CA ILE A 277 -15.64 -6.63 -12.18
C ILE A 277 -14.18 -7.09 -12.05
N LYS A 278 -13.79 -8.14 -12.78
CA LYS A 278 -12.41 -8.63 -12.81
C LYS A 278 -11.46 -7.76 -13.63
N GLY A 279 -11.96 -6.73 -14.33
CA GLY A 279 -11.15 -5.86 -15.19
C GLY A 279 -10.63 -6.53 -16.46
N GLU A 280 -11.18 -7.70 -16.84
CA GLU A 280 -10.81 -8.40 -18.08
C GLU A 280 -11.34 -7.67 -19.33
N ILE A 281 -12.34 -6.82 -19.15
CA ILE A 281 -12.98 -6.03 -20.19
C ILE A 281 -13.07 -4.57 -19.71
N SER A 282 -12.64 -3.62 -20.55
CA SER A 282 -12.67 -2.18 -20.25
C SER A 282 -13.82 -1.48 -20.99
N LEU A 283 -14.37 -0.42 -20.39
CA LEU A 283 -15.49 0.35 -20.94
C LEU A 283 -15.15 1.11 -22.24
N ASN A 284 -13.88 1.45 -22.45
CA ASN A 284 -13.37 2.16 -23.63
C ASN A 284 -12.28 1.32 -24.30
N GLN A 285 -12.59 0.74 -25.46
CA GLN A 285 -11.58 0.12 -26.33
C GLN A 285 -11.43 0.95 -27.60
N GLU A 286 -10.38 1.78 -27.64
CA GLU A 286 -9.82 2.29 -28.90
C GLU A 286 -8.80 1.28 -29.45
N GLN A 287 -8.80 1.14 -30.77
CA GLN A 287 -8.23 0.02 -31.52
C GLN A 287 -6.69 -0.09 -31.48
N SER A 288 -6.18 -1.32 -31.47
CA SER A 288 -5.00 -1.70 -32.25
C SER A 288 -5.05 -3.19 -32.61
N GLN A 289 -5.13 -3.47 -33.92
CA GLN A 289 -5.03 -4.80 -34.54
C GLN A 289 -3.57 -5.17 -34.84
N LYS A 290 -3.21 -6.46 -34.73
CA LYS A 290 -2.77 -7.35 -35.84
C LYS A 290 -2.40 -8.75 -35.32
N GLN A 291 -3.14 -9.78 -35.77
CA GLN A 291 -2.69 -10.96 -36.57
C GLN A 291 -1.95 -12.03 -35.74
N GLU A 292 -2.22 -13.34 -35.77
CA GLU A 292 -2.82 -14.30 -36.73
C GLU A 292 -2.99 -15.64 -35.94
N THR A 293 -4.05 -16.46 -36.01
CA THR A 293 -4.39 -17.45 -37.05
C THR A 293 -5.63 -18.29 -36.60
N GLN A 294 -6.39 -18.80 -37.58
CA GLN A 294 -7.59 -19.68 -37.52
C GLN A 294 -7.24 -21.20 -37.46
N PRO A 295 -8.15 -22.21 -37.64
CA PRO A 295 -9.53 -22.50 -37.17
C PRO A 295 -9.76 -24.01 -36.77
N ASN A 296 -11.04 -24.37 -36.49
CA ASN A 296 -11.67 -25.73 -36.39
C ASN A 296 -11.43 -26.50 -35.06
N ILE A 297 -12.42 -27.10 -34.39
CA ILE A 297 -13.49 -28.00 -34.85
C ILE A 297 -14.74 -27.84 -33.95
N LYS A 298 -15.89 -27.55 -34.56
CA LYS A 298 -17.19 -28.05 -34.06
C LYS A 298 -17.45 -29.40 -34.70
N LYS A 299 -17.83 -30.38 -33.88
CA LYS A 299 -18.83 -31.46 -34.10
C LYS A 299 -18.34 -32.76 -33.48
N GLN A 300 -18.90 -33.09 -32.31
CA GLN A 300 -19.59 -34.36 -32.13
C GLN A 300 -20.56 -34.18 -30.96
N ASN A 301 -21.83 -34.10 -31.32
CA ASN A 301 -22.95 -34.15 -30.40
C ASN A 301 -23.19 -35.62 -30.02
N LYS A 302 -23.58 -35.82 -28.77
CA LYS A 302 -24.64 -36.73 -28.34
C LYS A 302 -24.50 -38.21 -28.68
N GLN A 303 -24.30 -39.01 -27.63
CA GLN A 303 -25.13 -40.17 -27.32
C GLN A 303 -24.80 -40.64 -25.89
N GLN A 304 -25.81 -41.20 -25.21
CA GLN A 304 -25.81 -41.76 -23.84
C GLN A 304 -26.13 -40.77 -22.71
N ASP A 305 -27.38 -40.31 -22.69
CA ASP A 305 -28.08 -40.00 -21.45
C ASP A 305 -29.53 -40.48 -21.61
N ASP A 306 -29.68 -41.80 -21.75
CA ASP A 306 -30.92 -42.50 -21.49
C ASP A 306 -30.54 -43.77 -20.71
N ILE A 307 -31.36 -44.10 -19.70
CA ILE A 307 -31.16 -45.11 -18.65
C ILE A 307 -30.43 -44.58 -17.41
N LYS A 308 -31.12 -43.72 -16.65
CA LYS A 308 -31.08 -43.66 -15.17
C LYS A 308 -32.20 -42.77 -14.61
N GLN A 309 -33.40 -42.90 -15.17
CA GLN A 309 -34.64 -42.58 -14.47
C GLN A 309 -35.25 -43.90 -14.02
N LYS A 310 -35.07 -44.21 -12.74
CA LYS A 310 -35.84 -45.12 -11.86
C LYS A 310 -34.90 -45.58 -10.77
N GLU A 311 -34.99 -44.97 -9.59
CA GLU A 311 -34.80 -45.62 -8.26
C GLU A 311 -34.65 -44.66 -7.07
N SER A 312 -34.59 -43.34 -7.25
CA SER A 312 -34.41 -42.39 -6.13
C SER A 312 -35.71 -41.73 -5.65
N SER A 313 -36.85 -42.41 -5.76
CA SER A 313 -38.14 -41.99 -5.21
C SER A 313 -38.61 -42.98 -4.16
N LYS A 314 -37.99 -42.96 -2.97
CA LYS A 314 -38.52 -43.61 -1.74
C LYS A 314 -37.87 -43.25 -0.40
N GLN A 315 -36.88 -42.34 -0.33
CA GLN A 315 -36.17 -42.03 0.94
C GLN A 315 -36.25 -40.56 1.41
N GLN A 316 -37.14 -39.74 0.84
CA GLN A 316 -37.32 -38.34 1.27
C GLN A 316 -38.53 -38.08 2.18
N GLN A 317 -39.35 -39.10 2.49
CA GLN A 317 -40.54 -38.93 3.33
C GLN A 317 -40.33 -39.15 4.85
N GLN A 318 -39.11 -39.43 5.32
CA GLN A 318 -38.85 -39.67 6.75
C GLN A 318 -38.01 -38.60 7.47
N LYS A 319 -37.57 -37.54 6.80
CA LYS A 319 -36.76 -36.46 7.43
C LYS A 319 -37.51 -35.16 7.74
N GLN A 320 -38.80 -35.06 7.41
CA GLN A 320 -39.60 -33.86 7.68
C GLN A 320 -40.31 -33.81 9.04
N GLN A 321 -40.19 -34.83 9.90
CA GLN A 321 -40.83 -34.84 11.22
C GLN A 321 -39.92 -34.50 12.41
N GLN A 322 -38.63 -34.17 12.21
CA GLN A 322 -37.70 -33.85 13.31
C GLN A 322 -37.28 -32.38 13.43
N GLN A 323 -37.79 -31.47 12.58
CA GLN A 323 -37.44 -30.05 12.62
C GLN A 323 -38.50 -29.12 13.26
N GLN A 324 -39.65 -29.64 13.70
CA GLN A 324 -40.69 -28.82 14.34
C GLN A 324 -40.55 -28.67 15.87
N ASN A 325 -39.57 -29.31 16.53
CA ASN A 325 -39.42 -29.27 18.00
C ASN A 325 -38.29 -28.38 18.54
N LYS A 326 -37.75 -27.43 17.76
CA LYS A 326 -36.67 -26.52 18.22
C LYS A 326 -37.00 -25.03 18.22
N GLN A 327 -38.25 -24.62 17.97
CA GLN A 327 -38.67 -23.21 17.96
C GLN A 327 -39.39 -22.72 19.23
N VAL A 328 -39.50 -23.53 20.29
CA VAL A 328 -40.21 -23.13 21.53
C VAL A 328 -39.27 -22.60 22.63
N THR A 329 -37.94 -22.72 22.48
CA THR A 329 -36.99 -22.44 23.58
C THR A 329 -36.20 -21.13 23.49
N PHE A 330 -36.56 -20.20 22.59
CA PHE A 330 -35.81 -18.92 22.42
C PHE A 330 -36.58 -17.65 22.79
N LYS A 331 -37.77 -17.75 23.38
CA LYS A 331 -38.56 -16.58 23.86
C LYS A 331 -38.55 -16.39 25.40
N GLY A 332 -37.72 -17.13 26.12
CA GLY A 332 -37.64 -17.11 27.59
C GLY A 332 -36.53 -16.26 28.22
N GLU A 333 -35.47 -15.88 27.49
CA GLU A 333 -34.23 -15.38 28.12
C GLU A 333 -33.94 -13.88 27.95
N GLN A 334 -34.81 -13.09 27.31
CA GLN A 334 -34.63 -11.63 27.18
C GLN A 334 -35.43 -10.79 28.18
N LYS A 335 -36.07 -11.40 29.19
CA LYS A 335 -36.81 -10.67 30.25
C LYS A 335 -36.17 -10.69 31.64
N SER A 336 -34.98 -11.28 31.80
CA SER A 336 -34.30 -11.42 33.10
C SER A 336 -33.10 -10.47 33.32
N ILE A 337 -32.69 -9.68 32.32
CA ILE A 337 -31.50 -8.81 32.41
C ILE A 337 -31.84 -7.34 32.71
N LEU A 338 -33.08 -6.90 32.50
CA LEU A 338 -33.53 -5.50 32.72
C LEU A 338 -34.11 -5.22 34.12
N LYS A 339 -33.85 -6.06 35.13
CA LYS A 339 -34.39 -5.89 36.50
C LYS A 339 -33.37 -5.96 37.64
N LYS A 340 -32.06 -5.83 37.37
CA LYS A 340 -31.01 -5.92 38.43
C LYS A 340 -30.14 -4.68 38.66
N GLU A 341 -30.40 -3.54 38.03
CA GLU A 341 -29.62 -2.30 38.28
C GLU A 341 -30.35 -1.21 39.09
N ASN A 342 -31.59 -1.44 39.54
CA ASN A 342 -32.41 -0.39 40.17
C ASN A 342 -32.51 -0.43 41.70
N ASN A 343 -31.60 -1.11 42.41
CA ASN A 343 -31.53 -1.02 43.86
C ASN A 343 -30.08 -1.14 44.34
N ASN A 344 -29.39 0.00 44.47
CA ASN A 344 -28.73 0.36 45.73
C ASN A 344 -28.01 1.73 45.67
N ASN A 345 -28.23 2.49 46.73
CA ASN A 345 -27.48 3.65 47.21
C ASN A 345 -27.69 5.01 46.53
N LYS A 346 -28.84 5.60 46.89
CA LYS A 346 -28.91 6.99 47.36
C LYS A 346 -27.83 7.24 48.42
N ASN A 347 -26.82 8.04 48.10
CA ASN A 347 -26.13 8.88 49.07
C ASN A 347 -25.68 10.17 48.38
N GLN A 348 -26.55 11.18 48.44
CA GLN A 348 -26.23 12.54 48.05
C GLN A 348 -25.20 13.11 49.03
N LYS A 349 -23.93 13.18 48.62
CA LYS A 349 -23.01 14.17 49.18
C LYS A 349 -23.13 15.45 48.37
N LYS A 350 -23.69 16.48 49.01
CA LYS A 350 -23.59 17.88 48.60
C LYS A 350 -22.11 18.24 48.50
N ASN A 351 -21.57 18.38 47.30
CA ASN A 351 -20.28 19.03 47.13
C ASN A 351 -20.51 20.53 47.02
N LYS A 352 -20.13 21.22 48.11
CA LYS A 352 -19.85 22.66 48.11
C LYS A 352 -18.85 22.95 47.01
N ALA A 353 -19.14 23.96 46.18
CA ALA A 353 -18.20 24.51 45.23
C ALA A 353 -17.00 25.11 46.00
N THR A 354 -15.92 24.36 46.12
CA THR A 354 -14.60 24.90 46.43
C THR A 354 -13.98 25.38 45.13
N SER A 355 -14.01 26.69 44.95
CA SER A 355 -13.27 27.43 43.94
C SER A 355 -11.76 27.24 44.16
N ASN A 356 -11.20 26.21 43.54
CA ASN A 356 -9.78 26.03 43.20
C ASN A 356 -9.68 24.92 42.14
N GLY A 357 -10.58 24.94 41.16
CA GLY A 357 -10.58 24.00 40.05
C GLY A 357 -9.48 24.37 39.06
N SER A 358 -8.55 23.46 38.84
CA SER A 358 -7.64 23.51 37.69
C SER A 358 -8.45 23.75 36.41
N LEU A 359 -8.00 24.66 35.54
CA LEU A 359 -8.61 24.90 34.22
C LEU A 359 -8.57 23.66 33.31
N MET A 360 -7.67 22.72 33.61
CA MET A 360 -7.59 21.44 32.93
C MET A 360 -8.63 20.47 33.51
N PRO A 361 -9.48 19.84 32.67
CA PRO A 361 -10.40 18.80 33.13
C PRO A 361 -9.65 17.72 33.94
N GLU A 362 -10.21 17.27 35.07
CA GLU A 362 -9.53 16.36 36.00
C GLU A 362 -9.01 15.07 35.33
N HIS A 363 -9.75 14.53 34.35
CA HIS A 363 -9.34 13.35 33.59
C HIS A 363 -8.07 13.63 32.77
N LEU A 364 -8.00 14.75 32.06
CA LEU A 364 -6.82 15.19 31.32
C LEU A 364 -5.66 15.56 32.24
N GLN A 365 -5.94 16.16 33.40
CA GLN A 365 -4.89 16.47 34.36
C GLN A 365 -4.23 15.20 34.89
N SER A 366 -5.03 14.16 35.18
CA SER A 366 -4.51 12.86 35.60
C SER A 366 -3.72 12.15 34.50
N GLN A 367 -4.19 12.21 33.24
CA GLN A 367 -3.49 11.65 32.09
C GLN A 367 -2.20 12.41 31.78
N TYR A 368 -2.26 13.74 31.75
CA TYR A 368 -1.11 14.63 31.56
C TYR A 368 -0.05 14.41 32.65
N LEU A 369 -0.45 14.34 33.93
CA LEU A 369 0.48 14.06 35.03
C LEU A 369 1.15 12.70 34.86
N LYS A 370 0.40 11.65 34.50
CA LYS A 370 0.94 10.29 34.25
C LYS A 370 1.87 10.25 33.03
N SER A 371 1.46 10.83 31.91
CA SER A 371 2.26 10.84 30.68
C SER A 371 3.51 11.70 30.81
N THR A 372 3.41 12.89 31.41
CA THR A 372 4.58 13.75 31.63
C THR A 372 5.51 13.22 32.71
N SER A 373 5.02 12.52 33.74
CA SER A 373 5.91 11.84 34.69
C SER A 373 6.68 10.70 34.03
N GLN A 374 6.03 9.90 33.18
CA GLN A 374 6.65 8.81 32.42
C GLN A 374 7.68 9.33 31.41
N ILE A 375 7.36 10.41 30.67
CA ILE A 375 8.25 11.06 29.71
C ILE A 375 9.44 11.73 30.43
N LYS A 376 9.22 12.35 31.60
CA LYS A 376 10.31 12.97 32.39
C LYS A 376 11.23 11.93 33.02
N GLN A 377 10.69 10.82 33.52
CA GLN A 377 11.49 9.72 34.06
C GLN A 377 12.36 9.09 32.97
N SER A 378 11.81 8.80 31.79
CA SER A 378 12.57 8.24 30.66
C SER A 378 13.61 9.19 30.08
N LYS A 379 13.36 10.53 30.10
CA LYS A 379 14.34 11.54 29.65
C LYS A 379 15.44 11.85 30.68
N GLN A 380 15.14 11.80 31.99
CA GLN A 380 16.11 12.14 33.04
C GLN A 380 16.99 10.97 33.45
N ASN A 381 16.51 9.74 33.33
CA ASN A 381 17.29 8.53 33.52
C ASN A 381 16.83 7.46 32.52
N PRO A 382 17.43 7.40 31.32
CA PRO A 382 17.15 6.30 30.42
C PRO A 382 17.50 4.94 31.04
N GLN A 383 18.33 4.86 32.10
CA GLN A 383 18.76 3.61 32.73
C GLN A 383 18.03 3.20 34.02
N SER A 384 17.26 4.07 34.69
CA SER A 384 16.77 3.75 36.06
C SER A 384 15.52 2.87 36.11
N ASP A 385 14.71 2.85 35.04
CA ASP A 385 13.47 2.05 34.94
C ASP A 385 13.57 0.92 33.89
N ILE A 386 14.75 0.71 33.30
CA ILE A 386 14.98 -0.43 32.41
C ILE A 386 15.07 -1.68 33.29
N HIS A 387 14.15 -2.62 33.10
CA HIS A 387 14.26 -3.95 33.68
C HIS A 387 15.65 -4.51 33.32
N LYS A 388 16.39 -5.05 34.29
CA LYS A 388 17.77 -5.53 34.09
C LYS A 388 17.98 -6.54 32.93
N ASN A 389 16.91 -7.00 32.29
CA ASN A 389 16.89 -7.98 31.21
C ASN A 389 16.42 -7.44 29.84
N THR A 390 16.22 -6.12 29.66
CA THR A 390 15.77 -5.57 28.38
C THR A 390 16.84 -5.71 27.27
N HIS A 391 16.43 -6.17 26.10
CA HIS A 391 17.33 -6.32 24.94
C HIS A 391 17.86 -4.96 24.44
N PRO A 392 19.19 -4.81 24.17
CA PRO A 392 19.80 -3.53 23.77
C PRO A 392 19.14 -2.84 22.57
N ALA A 393 18.72 -3.60 21.56
CA ALA A 393 18.04 -3.05 20.38
C ALA A 393 16.71 -2.35 20.73
N LEU A 394 15.99 -2.82 21.75
CA LEU A 394 14.75 -2.16 22.19
C LEU A 394 15.04 -0.83 22.88
N ILE A 395 16.12 -0.77 23.68
CA ILE A 395 16.56 0.46 24.34
C ILE A 395 16.96 1.50 23.29
N GLU A 396 17.73 1.09 22.27
CA GLU A 396 18.10 1.96 21.15
C GLU A 396 16.86 2.53 20.45
N LEU A 397 15.85 1.67 20.17
CA LEU A 397 14.60 2.10 19.57
C LEU A 397 13.82 3.07 20.49
N GLY A 398 13.72 2.76 21.78
CA GLY A 398 13.06 3.60 22.78
C GLY A 398 13.69 4.99 22.90
N VAL A 399 15.02 5.06 22.90
CA VAL A 399 15.77 6.33 22.87
C VAL A 399 15.50 7.11 21.58
N LYS A 400 15.49 6.44 20.41
CA LYS A 400 15.14 7.10 19.14
C LYS A 400 13.70 7.64 19.12
N PHE A 401 12.77 6.98 19.80
CA PHE A 401 11.37 7.41 19.90
C PHE A 401 11.18 8.58 20.86
N SER A 402 11.82 8.53 22.03
CA SER A 402 11.73 9.58 23.07
C SER A 402 12.36 10.90 22.63
N ASN A 403 13.43 10.84 21.84
CA ASN A 403 14.12 11.99 21.26
C ASN A 403 13.51 12.50 19.94
N ASP A 404 12.35 11.98 19.53
CA ASP A 404 11.69 12.35 18.27
C ASP A 404 12.63 12.24 17.04
N ILE A 405 13.59 11.31 17.04
CA ILE A 405 14.42 11.01 15.86
C ILE A 405 13.56 10.26 14.82
N ILE A 406 12.78 9.29 15.30
CA ILE A 406 11.81 8.55 14.49
C ILE A 406 10.39 9.00 14.86
N ILE A 407 9.78 9.79 13.97
CA ILE A 407 8.50 10.46 14.24
C ILE A 407 7.32 9.81 13.48
N GLY A 408 7.52 9.50 12.19
CA GLY A 408 6.45 9.09 11.27
C GLY A 408 5.85 7.73 11.64
N SER A 409 4.53 7.58 11.48
CA SER A 409 3.81 6.35 11.87
C SER A 409 4.32 5.10 11.14
N ASN A 410 4.54 5.16 9.82
CA ASN A 410 5.13 4.05 9.04
C ASN A 410 6.52 3.69 9.54
N LYS A 411 7.40 4.68 9.67
CA LYS A 411 8.79 4.44 10.04
C LYS A 411 8.91 3.88 11.46
N ARG A 412 8.06 4.35 12.39
CA ARG A 412 7.98 3.78 13.75
C ARG A 412 7.56 2.30 13.70
N CYS A 413 6.56 1.96 12.91
CA CYS A 413 6.10 0.56 12.77
C CYS A 413 7.15 -0.35 12.12
N GLU A 414 7.81 0.13 11.07
CA GLU A 414 8.87 -0.59 10.35
C GLU A 414 10.05 -0.91 11.28
N GLU A 415 10.56 0.09 12.00
CA GLU A 415 11.71 -0.08 12.91
C GLU A 415 11.33 -0.92 14.14
N TYR A 416 10.09 -0.83 14.62
CA TYR A 416 9.56 -1.70 15.66
C TYR A 416 9.56 -3.18 15.25
N LEU A 417 9.03 -3.49 14.07
CA LEU A 417 9.00 -4.86 13.56
C LEU A 417 10.40 -5.43 13.30
N LYS A 418 11.31 -4.62 12.75
CA LYS A 418 12.73 -5.02 12.59
C LYS A 418 13.39 -5.32 13.94
N THR A 419 13.11 -4.49 14.94
CA THR A 419 13.61 -4.70 16.30
C THR A 419 13.09 -5.99 16.90
N ILE A 420 11.79 -6.31 16.73
CA ILE A 420 11.24 -7.60 17.14
C ILE A 420 11.99 -8.76 16.49
N CYS A 421 12.23 -8.73 15.17
CA CYS A 421 12.98 -9.80 14.49
C CYS A 421 14.38 -10.01 15.08
N ILE A 422 15.10 -8.92 15.41
CA ILE A 422 16.42 -8.99 16.04
C ILE A 422 16.32 -9.66 17.41
N ILE A 423 15.32 -9.30 18.22
CA ILE A 423 15.17 -9.89 19.56
C ILE A 423 14.77 -11.37 19.45
N VAL A 424 13.88 -11.74 18.54
CA VAL A 424 13.48 -13.14 18.31
C VAL A 424 14.66 -14.01 17.86
N GLN A 425 15.55 -13.47 17.01
CA GLN A 425 16.79 -14.13 16.61
C GLN A 425 17.71 -14.42 17.81
N SER A 426 17.76 -13.52 18.80
CA SER A 426 18.61 -13.64 20.00
C SER A 426 18.17 -14.69 21.03
N ILE A 427 16.98 -15.28 20.89
CA ILE A 427 16.44 -16.26 21.85
C ILE A 427 17.24 -17.56 21.78
N ASN A 428 17.99 -17.89 22.83
CA ASN A 428 18.75 -19.14 22.89
C ASN A 428 17.90 -20.22 23.59
N THR A 429 17.19 -21.04 22.83
CA THR A 429 16.40 -22.16 23.36
C THR A 429 16.35 -23.29 22.35
N GLU A 430 16.56 -24.52 22.83
CA GLU A 430 16.50 -25.73 22.00
C GLU A 430 15.10 -26.36 21.99
N ASN A 431 14.32 -26.13 23.05
CA ASN A 431 12.94 -26.60 23.19
C ASN A 431 11.94 -25.66 22.49
N LYS A 432 11.02 -26.24 21.72
CA LYS A 432 10.04 -25.54 20.90
C LYS A 432 8.92 -24.93 21.72
N ASP A 433 8.40 -25.67 22.71
CA ASP A 433 7.32 -25.18 23.56
C ASP A 433 7.81 -24.02 24.43
N ASP A 434 9.05 -24.11 24.93
CA ASP A 434 9.69 -23.03 25.68
C ASP A 434 9.92 -21.80 24.79
N PHE A 435 10.36 -21.98 23.55
CA PHE A 435 10.49 -20.89 22.57
C PHE A 435 9.15 -20.17 22.34
N ILE A 436 8.05 -20.92 22.15
CA ILE A 436 6.73 -20.33 21.87
C ILE A 436 6.19 -19.54 23.08
N GLN A 437 6.45 -20.01 24.31
CA GLN A 437 6.09 -19.27 25.52
C GLN A 437 6.95 -18.02 25.68
N GLN A 438 8.28 -18.15 25.58
CA GLN A 438 9.21 -17.03 25.66
C GLN A 438 8.94 -15.95 24.61
N LEU A 439 8.59 -16.34 23.37
CA LEU A 439 8.18 -15.41 22.33
C LEU A 439 6.96 -14.59 22.76
N GLY A 440 6.01 -15.21 23.45
CA GLY A 440 4.84 -14.52 24.00
C GLY A 440 5.19 -13.50 25.05
N ASP A 441 5.96 -13.91 26.04
CA ASP A 441 6.36 -13.06 27.16
C ASP A 441 7.20 -11.89 26.65
N LEU A 442 8.13 -12.15 25.72
CA LEU A 442 8.94 -11.12 25.08
C LEU A 442 8.08 -10.09 24.31
N LEU A 443 7.07 -10.54 23.55
CA LEU A 443 6.20 -9.61 22.83
C LEU A 443 5.43 -8.70 23.81
N ASN A 444 5.01 -9.22 24.97
CA ASN A 444 4.34 -8.41 25.99
C ASN A 444 5.33 -7.42 26.64
N GLU A 445 6.50 -7.91 27.06
CA GLU A 445 7.52 -7.09 27.70
C GLU A 445 8.00 -5.97 26.77
N THR A 446 8.23 -6.27 25.48
CA THR A 446 8.66 -5.28 24.50
C THR A 446 7.62 -4.19 24.29
N GLN A 447 6.32 -4.53 24.28
CA GLN A 447 5.24 -3.55 24.17
C GLN A 447 5.14 -2.68 25.43
N GLU A 448 5.15 -3.29 26.62
CA GLU A 448 5.08 -2.57 27.89
C GLU A 448 6.26 -1.61 28.07
N GLN A 449 7.48 -2.06 27.76
CA GLN A 449 8.68 -1.22 27.84
C GLN A 449 8.67 -0.11 26.81
N LEU A 450 8.25 -0.37 25.57
CA LEU A 450 8.21 0.68 24.55
C LEU A 450 7.19 1.78 24.90
N GLN A 451 6.10 1.41 25.58
CA GLN A 451 5.09 2.35 26.06
C GLN A 451 5.64 3.34 27.10
N THR A 452 6.69 2.99 27.86
CA THR A 452 7.31 3.90 28.84
C THR A 452 8.13 5.01 28.17
N PHE A 453 8.78 4.71 27.04
CA PHE A 453 9.53 5.70 26.26
C PHE A 453 8.60 6.68 25.53
N ARG A 454 7.53 6.15 24.92
CA ARG A 454 6.55 6.94 24.17
C ARG A 454 5.29 6.13 23.90
N SER A 455 4.13 6.79 23.92
CA SER A 455 2.85 6.17 23.55
C SER A 455 2.91 5.46 22.19
N ILE A 456 2.41 4.22 22.16
CA ILE A 456 2.39 3.36 20.97
C ILE A 456 1.33 3.86 19.99
N SER A 457 1.65 3.88 18.70
CA SER A 457 0.69 4.25 17.65
C SER A 457 -0.25 3.08 17.33
N GLU A 458 -1.44 3.37 16.83
CA GLU A 458 -2.41 2.31 16.48
C GLU A 458 -1.85 1.36 15.40
N GLY A 459 -1.11 1.84 14.41
CA GLY A 459 -0.43 0.98 13.44
C GLY A 459 0.57 0.00 14.06
N MET A 460 1.28 0.41 15.12
CA MET A 460 2.15 -0.49 15.89
C MET A 460 1.36 -1.50 16.72
N ASN A 461 0.19 -1.11 17.27
CA ASN A 461 -0.71 -2.05 17.94
C ASN A 461 -1.23 -3.12 16.96
N THR A 462 -1.60 -2.72 15.74
CA THR A 462 -1.98 -3.66 14.67
C THR A 462 -0.84 -4.64 14.36
N ALA A 463 0.41 -4.13 14.25
CA ALA A 463 1.59 -4.96 14.02
C ALA A 463 1.90 -5.91 15.19
N TYR A 464 1.73 -5.45 16.43
CA TYR A 464 1.86 -6.29 17.62
C TYR A 464 0.81 -7.43 17.63
N ASN A 465 -0.45 -7.11 17.34
CA ASN A 465 -1.51 -8.10 17.25
C ASN A 465 -1.22 -9.13 16.15
N PHE A 466 -0.64 -8.70 15.04
CA PHE A 466 -0.16 -9.60 13.99
C PHE A 466 0.92 -10.56 14.51
N CYS A 467 1.94 -10.07 15.22
CA CYS A 467 2.97 -10.91 15.84
C CYS A 467 2.38 -11.90 16.87
N LYS A 468 1.40 -11.48 17.68
CA LYS A 468 0.68 -12.37 18.61
C LYS A 468 -0.14 -13.44 17.91
N ASN A 469 -0.75 -13.11 16.78
CA ASN A 469 -1.45 -14.10 15.97
C ASN A 469 -0.49 -15.14 15.38
N LEU A 470 0.70 -14.74 14.92
CA LEU A 470 1.75 -15.68 14.51
C LEU A 470 2.16 -16.61 15.66
N GLN A 471 2.33 -16.07 16.87
CA GLN A 471 2.60 -16.88 18.06
C GLN A 471 1.46 -17.88 18.34
N ASN A 472 0.20 -17.45 18.24
CA ASN A 472 -0.96 -18.32 18.45
C ASN A 472 -1.03 -19.44 17.40
N LEU A 473 -0.67 -19.16 16.15
CA LEU A 473 -0.61 -20.19 15.10
C LEU A 473 0.45 -21.25 15.40
N LEU A 474 1.61 -20.85 15.94
CA LEU A 474 2.62 -21.80 16.42
C LEU A 474 2.09 -22.66 17.58
N LYS A 475 1.23 -22.11 18.45
CA LYS A 475 0.58 -22.86 19.55
C LYS A 475 -0.49 -23.84 19.05
N THR A 476 -1.34 -23.43 18.10
CA THR A 476 -2.53 -24.22 17.70
C THR A 476 -2.31 -25.12 16.50
N GLY A 477 -1.50 -24.70 15.53
CA GLY A 477 -1.41 -25.33 14.21
C GLY A 477 -0.30 -26.36 14.04
N SER A 478 0.57 -26.54 15.03
CA SER A 478 1.86 -27.19 14.80
C SER A 478 2.14 -28.45 15.64
N ARG A 479 1.13 -29.18 16.11
CA ARG A 479 1.41 -30.53 16.69
C ARG A 479 1.95 -31.53 15.66
N GLU A 480 1.67 -31.33 14.37
CA GLU A 480 2.20 -32.18 13.29
C GLU A 480 3.41 -31.56 12.59
N LEU A 481 3.50 -30.23 12.50
CA LEU A 481 4.55 -29.52 11.74
C LEU A 481 5.67 -28.93 12.61
N ALA A 482 5.41 -28.56 13.87
CA ALA A 482 6.48 -28.13 14.78
C ALA A 482 7.37 -29.32 15.15
N ASN A 483 6.92 -30.57 15.02
CA ASN A 483 7.75 -31.71 15.40
C ASN A 483 8.96 -31.91 14.47
N GLU A 484 8.88 -31.52 13.19
CA GLU A 484 9.95 -31.75 12.20
C GLU A 484 10.93 -30.56 12.03
N LEU A 485 10.52 -29.32 12.35
CA LEU A 485 11.33 -28.12 12.14
C LEU A 485 12.22 -27.77 13.34
N THR A 486 13.44 -27.30 13.11
CA THR A 486 14.34 -26.78 14.17
C THR A 486 13.84 -25.44 14.70
N VAL A 487 14.23 -25.05 15.93
CA VAL A 487 13.89 -23.73 16.50
C VAL A 487 14.41 -22.59 15.62
N GLN A 488 15.56 -22.76 14.97
CA GLN A 488 16.09 -21.77 14.02
C GLN A 488 15.16 -21.57 12.82
N ASN A 489 14.63 -22.65 12.24
CA ASN A 489 13.66 -22.55 11.15
C ASN A 489 12.37 -21.85 11.60
N LEU A 490 11.94 -22.01 12.85
CA LEU A 490 10.78 -21.30 13.41
C LEU A 490 11.04 -19.80 13.58
N LYS A 491 12.25 -19.42 14.01
CA LYS A 491 12.67 -18.01 14.07
C LYS A 491 12.70 -17.38 12.68
N ASP A 492 13.32 -18.05 11.72
CA ASP A 492 13.43 -17.56 10.34
C ASP A 492 12.06 -17.50 9.68
N TRP A 493 11.20 -18.48 9.93
CA TRP A 493 9.78 -18.43 9.56
C TRP A 493 9.14 -17.16 10.12
N PHE A 494 9.13 -16.96 11.45
CA PHE A 494 8.52 -15.78 12.06
C PHE A 494 9.03 -14.46 11.46
N CYS A 495 10.36 -14.32 11.31
CA CYS A 495 10.98 -13.12 10.74
C CYS A 495 10.57 -12.90 9.28
N ASN A 496 10.46 -13.96 8.47
CA ASN A 496 10.02 -13.84 7.08
C ASN A 496 8.57 -13.34 6.95
N TYR A 497 7.68 -13.72 7.87
CA TYR A 497 6.30 -13.19 7.89
C TYR A 497 6.24 -11.74 8.35
N VAL A 498 7.03 -11.39 9.36
CA VAL A 498 7.15 -9.99 9.78
C VAL A 498 7.70 -9.13 8.65
N GLN A 499 8.70 -9.61 7.90
CA GLN A 499 9.21 -8.91 6.72
C GLN A 499 8.15 -8.82 5.61
N SER A 500 7.39 -9.90 5.38
CA SER A 500 6.26 -9.90 4.43
C SER A 500 5.19 -8.88 4.82
N PHE A 501 4.96 -8.66 6.11
CA PHE A 501 4.08 -7.59 6.60
C PHE A 501 4.60 -6.21 6.22
N ILE A 502 5.88 -5.92 6.45
CA ILE A 502 6.49 -4.65 6.06
C ILE A 502 6.37 -4.45 4.54
N ASP A 503 6.70 -5.47 3.76
CA ASP A 503 6.73 -5.37 2.30
C ASP A 503 5.34 -5.20 1.69
N ILE A 504 4.34 -5.93 2.19
CA ILE A 504 2.97 -5.91 1.64
C ILE A 504 2.18 -4.74 2.22
N LYS A 505 2.15 -4.58 3.55
CA LYS A 505 1.23 -3.66 4.22
C LYS A 505 1.75 -2.24 4.35
N ILE A 506 3.06 -2.04 4.23
CA ILE A 506 3.68 -0.71 4.26
C ILE A 506 4.19 -0.37 2.85
N THR A 507 5.20 -1.09 2.36
CA THR A 507 5.91 -0.69 1.12
C THR A 507 5.05 -0.80 -0.14
N LYS A 508 4.36 -1.93 -0.37
CA LYS A 508 3.48 -2.09 -1.55
C LYS A 508 2.22 -1.24 -1.44
N ALA A 509 1.64 -1.13 -0.24
CA ALA A 509 0.50 -0.26 0.01
C ALA A 509 0.83 1.20 -0.31
N ASP A 510 1.98 1.71 0.15
CA ASP A 510 2.45 3.08 -0.15
C ASP A 510 2.55 3.31 -1.66
N ARG A 511 3.11 2.36 -2.42
CA ARG A 511 3.21 2.46 -3.90
C ARG A 511 1.83 2.54 -4.56
N GLN A 512 0.91 1.67 -4.17
CA GLN A 512 -0.45 1.66 -4.72
C GLN A 512 -1.21 2.95 -4.41
N ILE A 513 -1.08 3.47 -3.18
CA ILE A 513 -1.70 4.75 -2.79
C ILE A 513 -1.13 5.90 -3.61
N ILE A 514 0.18 5.91 -3.87
CA ILE A 514 0.83 6.93 -4.70
C ILE A 514 0.33 6.86 -6.14
N GLU A 515 0.22 5.67 -6.73
CA GLU A 515 -0.31 5.48 -8.09
C GLU A 515 -1.76 5.97 -8.19
N LEU A 516 -2.62 5.58 -7.24
CA LEU A 516 -4.02 6.01 -7.19
C LEU A 516 -4.16 7.52 -6.95
N GLY A 517 -3.25 8.09 -6.15
CA GLY A 517 -3.22 9.49 -5.79
C GLY A 517 -2.81 10.42 -6.93
N GLN A 518 -1.96 9.96 -7.87
CA GLN A 518 -1.53 10.77 -9.02
C GLN A 518 -2.72 11.27 -9.85
N HIS A 519 -3.76 10.45 -9.98
CA HIS A 519 -4.98 10.81 -10.70
C HIS A 519 -5.80 11.93 -10.04
N LEU A 520 -5.52 12.28 -8.78
CA LEU A 520 -6.18 13.39 -8.08
C LEU A 520 -5.53 14.74 -8.38
N VAL A 521 -4.25 14.73 -8.78
CA VAL A 521 -3.48 15.92 -9.13
C VAL A 521 -3.74 16.26 -10.60
N LYS A 522 -4.13 17.51 -10.85
CA LYS A 522 -4.32 18.07 -12.20
C LYS A 522 -3.34 19.20 -12.44
N ASP A 523 -3.01 19.44 -13.71
CA ASP A 523 -2.16 20.56 -14.09
C ASP A 523 -2.83 21.89 -13.72
N GLY A 524 -2.04 22.80 -13.15
CA GLY A 524 -2.47 24.08 -12.62
C GLY A 524 -3.10 24.03 -11.23
N ASP A 525 -3.14 22.87 -10.56
CA ASP A 525 -3.64 22.78 -9.18
C ASP A 525 -2.73 23.53 -8.20
N VAL A 526 -3.35 24.18 -7.22
CA VAL A 526 -2.71 24.63 -5.99
C VAL A 526 -3.13 23.68 -4.86
N ILE A 527 -2.18 22.87 -4.38
CA ILE A 527 -2.41 21.84 -3.37
C ILE A 527 -1.94 22.34 -2.01
N MET A 528 -2.81 22.28 -1.01
CA MET A 528 -2.44 22.58 0.37
C MET A 528 -2.13 21.30 1.14
N VAL A 529 -1.02 21.31 1.89
CA VAL A 529 -0.58 20.19 2.72
C VAL A 529 -0.36 20.65 4.15
N TYR A 530 -0.52 19.75 5.12
CA TYR A 530 -0.36 20.06 6.54
C TYR A 530 0.78 19.27 7.18
N ALA A 531 1.64 19.96 7.94
CA ALA A 531 2.79 19.41 8.63
C ALA A 531 3.68 18.59 7.68
N ARG A 532 4.11 17.38 8.10
CA ARG A 532 4.83 16.45 7.23
C ARG A 532 4.16 15.07 7.22
N SER A 533 3.86 14.60 6.03
CA SER A 533 3.40 13.24 5.77
C SER A 533 4.25 12.62 4.68
N GLN A 534 4.90 11.49 4.98
CA GLN A 534 5.81 10.83 4.03
C GLN A 534 5.07 10.33 2.77
N ILE A 535 3.85 9.83 2.92
CA ILE A 535 3.07 9.32 1.79
C ILE A 535 2.64 10.45 0.85
N VAL A 536 2.26 11.61 1.40
CA VAL A 536 1.92 12.81 0.62
C VAL A 536 3.17 13.41 -0.03
N GLU A 537 4.30 13.44 0.69
CA GLU A 537 5.59 13.87 0.17
C GLU A 537 6.00 13.04 -1.06
N ASN A 538 5.99 11.71 -0.93
CA ASN A 538 6.33 10.79 -2.01
C ASN A 538 5.36 10.91 -3.20
N LEU A 539 4.07 11.08 -2.93
CA LEU A 539 3.05 11.31 -3.96
C LEU A 539 3.38 12.57 -4.78
N LEU A 540 3.62 13.71 -4.12
CA LEU A 540 3.85 14.99 -4.79
C LEU A 540 5.15 14.96 -5.60
N ILE A 541 6.23 14.39 -5.05
CA ILE A 541 7.49 14.21 -5.77
C ILE A 541 7.27 13.35 -7.02
N LYS A 542 6.50 12.26 -6.90
CA LYS A 542 6.20 11.38 -8.04
C LYS A 542 5.35 12.06 -9.11
N CYS A 543 4.36 12.85 -8.72
CA CYS A 543 3.54 13.64 -9.65
C CYS A 543 4.41 14.63 -10.45
N HIS A 544 5.34 15.31 -9.78
CA HIS A 544 6.26 16.24 -10.44
C HIS A 544 7.23 15.53 -11.39
N GLN A 545 7.77 14.37 -11.00
CA GLN A 545 8.61 13.54 -11.85
C GLN A 545 7.89 13.05 -13.12
N ASN A 546 6.57 12.87 -13.04
CA ASN A 546 5.74 12.52 -14.18
C ASN A 546 5.41 13.73 -15.10
N GLY A 547 5.94 14.92 -14.79
CA GLY A 547 5.77 16.13 -15.60
C GLY A 547 4.51 16.95 -15.31
N GLN A 548 3.80 16.65 -14.21
CA GLN A 548 2.62 17.44 -13.81
C GLN A 548 3.04 18.78 -13.21
N ASN A 549 2.35 19.84 -13.61
CA ASN A 549 2.64 21.21 -13.17
C ASN A 549 1.62 21.64 -12.12
N PHE A 550 2.07 21.85 -10.87
CA PHE A 550 1.21 22.28 -9.77
C PHE A 550 2.04 23.05 -8.72
N GLN A 551 1.35 23.80 -7.88
CA GLN A 551 1.96 24.58 -6.79
C GLN A 551 1.54 24.01 -5.43
N ILE A 552 2.41 24.12 -4.43
CA ILE A 552 2.15 23.59 -3.09
C ILE A 552 2.10 24.72 -2.06
N ILE A 553 1.11 24.70 -1.17
CA ILE A 553 1.08 25.52 0.05
C ILE A 553 1.28 24.59 1.25
N VAL A 554 2.44 24.69 1.89
CA VAL A 554 2.79 23.96 3.10
C VAL A 554 2.32 24.75 4.31
N VAL A 555 1.33 24.21 5.02
CA VAL A 555 0.81 24.74 6.28
C VAL A 555 1.48 24.02 7.45
N ASP A 556 1.99 24.78 8.41
CA ASP A 556 2.71 24.24 9.56
C ASP A 556 2.17 24.76 10.89
N ASN A 557 2.55 24.11 11.98
CA ASN A 557 2.14 24.50 13.32
C ASN A 557 3.27 24.33 14.35
N SER A 558 3.35 25.27 15.28
CA SER A 558 4.24 25.18 16.44
C SER A 558 3.71 24.16 17.44
N PRO A 559 4.57 23.49 18.24
CA PRO A 559 6.01 23.73 18.41
C PRO A 559 6.92 22.92 17.47
N TYR A 560 6.40 21.88 16.81
CA TYR A 560 7.24 20.92 16.08
C TYR A 560 7.74 21.43 14.73
N ASN A 561 6.96 22.28 14.05
CA ASN A 561 7.29 22.81 12.73
C ASN A 561 7.75 21.73 11.74
N GLU A 562 7.06 20.58 11.72
CA GLU A 562 7.40 19.41 10.89
C GLU A 562 7.36 19.76 9.39
N GLY A 563 6.54 20.75 9.00
CA GLY A 563 6.39 21.21 7.62
C GLY A 563 7.67 21.82 7.03
N LYS A 564 8.61 22.32 7.84
CA LYS A 564 9.92 22.79 7.34
C LYS A 564 10.73 21.69 6.67
N GLN A 565 10.65 20.47 7.18
CA GLN A 565 11.34 19.33 6.58
C GLN A 565 10.67 18.91 5.27
N LEU A 566 9.34 18.95 5.21
CA LEU A 566 8.59 18.71 3.97
C LEU A 566 8.96 19.75 2.91
N LEU A 567 8.98 21.04 3.29
CA LEU A 567 9.36 22.14 2.41
C LEU A 567 10.75 21.91 1.80
N LYS A 568 11.75 21.59 2.63
CA LYS A 568 13.12 21.30 2.16
C LYS A 568 13.16 20.19 1.12
N ASN A 569 12.40 19.11 1.35
CA ASN A 569 12.39 17.97 0.44
C ASN A 569 11.70 18.30 -0.89
N LEU A 570 10.60 19.07 -0.86
CA LEU A 570 9.88 19.50 -2.05
C LEU A 570 10.66 20.53 -2.88
N THR A 571 11.33 21.49 -2.22
CA THR A 571 12.18 22.47 -2.92
C THR A 571 13.40 21.81 -3.56
N ASN A 572 14.00 20.81 -2.89
CA ASN A 572 15.09 20.02 -3.48
C ASN A 572 14.65 19.22 -4.71
N ALA A 573 13.37 18.83 -4.78
CA ALA A 573 12.79 18.18 -5.95
C ALA A 573 12.43 19.16 -7.09
N GLY A 574 12.56 20.48 -6.87
CA GLY A 574 12.26 21.50 -7.88
C GLY A 574 10.80 21.98 -7.92
N ILE A 575 10.00 21.65 -6.90
CA ILE A 575 8.57 22.02 -6.86
C ILE A 575 8.38 23.41 -6.26
N GLU A 576 7.55 24.24 -6.89
CA GLU A 576 7.18 25.56 -6.37
C GLU A 576 6.33 25.43 -5.10
N CYS A 577 6.86 25.94 -3.98
CA CYS A 577 6.24 25.81 -2.67
C CYS A 577 6.13 27.16 -1.96
N MET A 578 5.00 27.39 -1.30
CA MET A 578 4.78 28.46 -0.34
C MET A 578 4.69 27.88 1.07
N TYR A 579 5.34 28.51 2.05
CA TYR A 579 5.25 28.11 3.45
C TYR A 579 4.41 29.10 4.26
N THR A 580 3.50 28.59 5.09
CA THR A 580 2.63 29.42 5.93
C THR A 580 2.28 28.71 7.24
N MET A 581 1.86 29.48 8.24
CA MET A 581 1.39 28.95 9.53
C MET A 581 -0.10 28.66 9.49
N LEU A 582 -0.57 27.74 10.33
CA LEU A 582 -1.97 27.37 10.45
C LEU A 582 -2.89 28.58 10.70
N SER A 583 -2.42 29.61 11.40
CA SER A 583 -3.15 30.87 11.64
C SER A 583 -3.56 31.59 10.35
N ASN A 584 -2.79 31.42 9.27
CA ASN A 584 -3.01 32.11 7.99
C ASN A 584 -3.79 31.23 7.00
N SER A 585 -4.21 30.03 7.40
CA SER A 585 -4.88 29.07 6.52
C SER A 585 -6.16 29.64 5.89
N SER A 586 -6.96 30.39 6.64
CA SER A 586 -8.20 31.04 6.16
C SER A 586 -7.98 32.07 5.03
N TYR A 587 -6.80 32.68 4.95
CA TYR A 587 -6.45 33.60 3.87
C TYR A 587 -6.05 32.85 2.60
N PHE A 588 -5.18 31.85 2.73
CA PHE A 588 -4.61 31.12 1.60
C PHE A 588 -5.54 30.07 1.02
N ILE A 589 -6.49 29.54 1.80
CA ILE A 589 -7.44 28.52 1.35
C ILE A 589 -8.26 28.95 0.12
N LYS A 590 -8.48 30.26 -0.06
CA LYS A 590 -9.18 30.82 -1.23
C LYS A 590 -8.47 30.48 -2.55
N LYS A 591 -7.14 30.41 -2.54
CA LYS A 591 -6.30 30.09 -3.70
C LYS A 591 -6.15 28.58 -3.94
N VAL A 592 -6.47 27.76 -2.95
CA VAL A 592 -6.26 26.31 -2.97
C VAL A 592 -7.35 25.62 -3.79
N ASN A 593 -6.97 24.60 -4.55
CA ASN A 593 -7.90 23.72 -5.26
C ASN A 593 -8.24 22.48 -4.45
N LYS A 594 -7.24 21.86 -3.78
CA LYS A 594 -7.38 20.60 -3.05
C LYS A 594 -6.45 20.56 -1.83
N ILE A 595 -6.82 19.77 -0.83
CA ILE A 595 -6.04 19.61 0.40
C ILE A 595 -5.66 18.15 0.57
N PHE A 596 -4.38 17.88 0.78
CA PHE A 596 -3.84 16.54 0.97
C PHE A 596 -3.27 16.40 2.38
N VAL A 597 -3.75 15.39 3.11
CA VAL A 597 -3.30 15.09 4.48
C VAL A 597 -2.98 13.61 4.63
N GLY A 598 -1.93 13.29 5.38
CA GLY A 598 -1.64 11.92 5.81
C GLY A 598 -2.36 11.57 7.11
N ALA A 599 -2.83 10.33 7.20
CA ALA A 599 -3.40 9.81 8.43
C ALA A 599 -2.35 9.19 9.37
N SER A 600 -2.51 9.42 10.67
CA SER A 600 -1.88 8.55 11.67
C SER A 600 -2.70 7.29 11.88
N THR A 601 -4.03 7.42 11.90
CA THR A 601 -4.99 6.33 12.09
C THR A 601 -6.35 6.73 11.52
N MET A 602 -7.09 5.77 10.96
CA MET A 602 -8.53 5.94 10.68
C MET A 602 -9.32 5.11 11.69
N LEU A 603 -10.31 5.73 12.34
CA LEU A 603 -11.19 5.08 13.31
C LEU A 603 -12.35 4.37 12.60
N SER A 604 -13.01 3.44 13.29
CA SER A 604 -14.12 2.66 12.72
C SER A 604 -15.38 3.47 12.44
N ASN A 605 -15.53 4.67 13.04
CA ASN A 605 -16.57 5.65 12.69
C ASN A 605 -16.20 6.50 11.45
N GLY A 606 -15.04 6.27 10.84
CA GLY A 606 -14.53 7.04 9.71
C GLY A 606 -13.82 8.35 10.09
N SER A 607 -13.70 8.66 11.39
CA SER A 607 -12.93 9.82 11.83
C SER A 607 -11.43 9.61 11.60
N LEU A 608 -10.75 10.70 11.23
CA LEU A 608 -9.31 10.71 11.01
C LEU A 608 -8.60 11.14 12.29
N VAL A 609 -7.58 10.40 12.70
CA VAL A 609 -6.61 10.83 13.70
C VAL A 609 -5.34 11.26 12.99
N SER A 610 -4.99 12.54 13.10
CA SER A 610 -3.74 13.08 12.53
C SER A 610 -3.14 14.13 13.47
N ARG A 611 -2.10 14.85 12.99
CA ARG A 611 -1.43 15.88 13.77
C ARG A 611 -2.40 16.97 14.20
N VAL A 612 -2.27 17.44 15.45
CA VAL A 612 -3.05 18.55 15.99
C VAL A 612 -3.10 19.72 15.00
N GLY A 613 -4.28 20.25 14.73
CA GLY A 613 -4.52 21.29 13.71
C GLY A 613 -5.11 20.75 12.40
N THR A 614 -5.12 19.43 12.20
CA THR A 614 -5.76 18.81 11.03
C THR A 614 -7.28 19.00 11.08
N ALA A 615 -7.90 18.91 12.26
CA ALA A 615 -9.33 19.14 12.43
C ALA A 615 -9.69 20.59 12.07
N LEU A 616 -8.90 21.56 12.54
CA LEU A 616 -9.11 22.98 12.20
C LEU A 616 -8.98 23.22 10.70
N LEU A 617 -7.94 22.68 10.06
CA LEU A 617 -7.77 22.80 8.62
C LEU A 617 -8.95 22.19 7.85
N SER A 618 -9.47 21.05 8.31
CA SER A 618 -10.63 20.40 7.70
C SER A 618 -11.92 21.23 7.82
N CYS A 619 -12.14 21.92 8.94
CA CYS A 619 -13.28 22.81 9.12
C CYS A 619 -13.20 24.00 8.15
N ILE A 620 -12.02 24.64 8.07
CA ILE A 620 -11.78 25.73 7.13
C ILE A 620 -11.96 25.24 5.69
N ALA A 621 -11.47 24.06 5.35
CA ALA A 621 -11.68 23.46 4.04
C ALA A 621 -13.16 23.30 3.70
N ASN A 622 -13.93 22.76 4.63
CA ASN A 622 -15.36 22.52 4.46
C ASN A 622 -16.14 23.82 4.29
N ASP A 623 -15.84 24.85 5.09
CA ASP A 623 -16.46 26.18 5.00
C ASP A 623 -16.23 26.82 3.63
N TYR A 624 -15.03 26.65 3.06
CA TYR A 624 -14.67 27.13 1.72
C TYR A 624 -14.96 26.13 0.59
N ARG A 625 -15.63 25.00 0.90
CA ARG A 625 -15.98 23.92 -0.04
C ARG A 625 -14.79 23.40 -0.85
N LYS A 626 -13.63 23.28 -0.20
CA LYS A 626 -12.42 22.73 -0.79
C LYS A 626 -12.32 21.24 -0.48
N PRO A 627 -12.07 20.38 -1.47
CA PRO A 627 -11.99 18.94 -1.26
C PRO A 627 -10.79 18.57 -0.39
N PHE A 628 -11.08 17.82 0.68
CA PHE A 628 -10.14 17.32 1.67
C PHE A 628 -9.89 15.83 1.45
N HIS A 629 -8.67 15.50 1.04
CA HIS A 629 -8.25 14.14 0.70
C HIS A 629 -7.26 13.60 1.73
N VAL A 630 -7.53 12.39 2.20
CA VAL A 630 -6.74 11.69 3.21
C VAL A 630 -6.04 10.50 2.59
N PHE A 631 -4.75 10.36 2.82
CA PHE A 631 -3.95 9.23 2.37
C PHE A 631 -3.60 8.36 3.57
N CYS A 632 -4.03 7.10 3.55
CA CYS A 632 -3.86 6.16 4.65
C CYS A 632 -3.77 4.72 4.15
N GLU A 633 -2.82 3.99 4.70
CA GLU A 633 -2.62 2.56 4.54
C GLU A 633 -3.59 1.81 5.45
N SER A 634 -4.15 0.70 4.97
CA SER A 634 -5.21 0.00 5.70
C SER A 634 -4.79 -0.58 7.05
N TYR A 635 -3.51 -0.88 7.27
CA TYR A 635 -3.02 -1.43 8.55
C TYR A 635 -3.10 -0.40 9.70
N LYS A 636 -3.24 0.90 9.38
CA LYS A 636 -3.47 1.97 10.36
C LYS A 636 -4.94 2.15 10.71
N PHE A 637 -5.82 1.26 10.27
CA PHE A 637 -7.22 1.31 10.65
C PHE A 637 -7.38 0.72 12.06
N SER A 638 -8.17 1.39 12.89
CA SER A 638 -8.45 0.96 14.26
C SER A 638 -9.94 0.65 14.41
N GLU A 639 -10.24 -0.45 15.10
CA GLU A 639 -11.62 -0.80 15.50
C GLU A 639 -12.15 0.17 16.56
N LYS A 640 -11.27 0.88 17.26
CA LYS A 640 -11.62 1.84 18.31
C LYS A 640 -12.36 3.04 17.71
N THR A 641 -13.22 3.62 18.53
CA THR A 641 -13.85 4.92 18.28
C THR A 641 -13.56 5.85 19.44
N TYR A 642 -13.24 7.09 19.10
CA TYR A 642 -13.07 8.18 20.06
C TYR A 642 -14.02 9.29 19.64
N LEU A 643 -14.77 9.84 20.60
CA LEU A 643 -15.73 10.91 20.34
C LEU A 643 -15.07 12.29 20.37
N ASP A 644 -13.96 12.42 21.08
CA ASP A 644 -13.20 13.66 21.21
C ASP A 644 -11.69 13.40 21.15
N SER A 645 -10.93 14.48 20.94
CA SER A 645 -9.46 14.45 20.92
C SER A 645 -8.83 14.39 22.32
N LEU A 646 -9.64 14.28 23.38
CA LEU A 646 -9.22 14.41 24.78
C LEU A 646 -9.20 13.07 25.51
N ASN A 647 -10.09 12.14 25.15
CA ASN A 647 -10.12 10.79 25.72
C ASN A 647 -8.82 10.02 25.44
N TRP A 648 -8.23 10.21 24.27
CA TRP A 648 -6.97 9.61 23.87
C TRP A 648 -6.09 10.61 23.14
N ASN A 649 -4.88 10.85 23.66
CA ASN A 649 -3.88 11.69 23.00
C ASN A 649 -2.45 11.38 23.46
N GLU A 650 -1.47 11.85 22.70
CA GLU A 650 -0.06 11.88 23.09
C GLU A 650 0.30 13.30 23.55
N PHE A 651 0.86 13.42 24.76
CA PHE A 651 1.28 14.70 25.32
C PHE A 651 2.76 14.98 25.03
N SER A 652 3.08 16.24 24.78
CA SER A 652 4.45 16.69 24.51
C SER A 652 4.96 17.67 25.55
N ASP A 653 6.17 17.43 26.05
CA ASP A 653 6.87 18.31 27.00
C ASP A 653 7.72 19.42 26.32
N ASN A 654 7.65 19.55 24.98
CA ASN A 654 8.63 20.33 24.19
C ASN A 654 8.61 21.87 24.38
N ILE A 655 7.94 22.41 25.39
CA ILE A 655 7.94 23.86 25.68
C ILE A 655 9.22 24.30 26.43
N GLN A 656 9.90 23.39 27.14
CA GLN A 656 11.07 23.80 27.94
C GLN A 656 12.35 24.07 27.11
N ASN A 657 12.46 23.54 25.89
CA ASN A 657 13.70 23.62 25.11
C ASN A 657 13.75 24.75 24.06
N SER A 658 12.61 25.37 23.71
CA SER A 658 12.60 26.46 22.72
C SER A 658 13.25 27.75 23.25
N ASN A 659 13.28 27.95 24.56
CA ASN A 659 13.92 29.12 25.17
C ASN A 659 15.44 28.98 25.35
N GLN A 660 16.02 27.77 25.25
CA GLN A 660 17.47 27.59 25.43
C GLN A 660 18.26 27.73 24.12
N ASN A 661 17.69 27.37 22.97
CA ASN A 661 18.43 27.34 21.71
C ASN A 661 18.67 28.73 21.08
N ASN A 662 17.94 29.77 21.49
CA ASN A 662 18.23 31.16 21.08
C ASN A 662 19.37 31.81 21.88
N SER A 663 19.94 31.13 22.88
CA SER A 663 21.03 31.66 23.74
C SER A 663 22.41 31.02 23.50
N LYS A 664 22.56 30.12 22.52
CA LYS A 664 23.81 29.39 22.28
C LYS A 664 24.77 30.02 21.25
N ILE A 665 24.54 31.27 20.84
CA ILE A 665 25.45 32.00 19.92
C ILE A 665 26.28 33.08 20.63
N SER A 666 26.07 33.32 21.93
CA SER A 666 26.91 34.25 22.67
C SER A 666 27.05 33.81 24.13
N ASN A 667 28.15 33.13 24.43
CA ASN A 667 29.07 33.45 25.52
C ASN A 667 29.98 32.24 25.81
N ASN A 668 31.16 32.24 25.19
CA ASN A 668 32.34 31.68 25.82
C ASN A 668 32.63 32.49 27.09
N ASN A 669 32.99 31.80 28.17
CA ASN A 669 33.30 32.29 29.52
C ASN A 669 32.09 32.45 30.44
N ILE A 670 31.85 31.43 31.28
CA ILE A 670 31.75 31.52 32.74
C ILE A 670 31.77 30.08 33.29
N GLN A 671 32.74 29.81 34.14
CA GLN A 671 32.87 28.59 34.94
C GLN A 671 31.71 28.46 35.93
N ASN A 672 31.28 27.21 36.15
CA ASN A 672 30.69 26.69 37.38
C ASN A 672 29.54 27.48 38.03
N GLN A 673 28.29 27.09 37.75
CA GLN A 673 27.21 27.16 38.74
C GLN A 673 26.32 25.91 38.69
N PRO A 674 25.84 25.41 39.85
CA PRO A 674 24.98 24.23 39.92
C PRO A 674 23.61 24.51 39.29
N GLU A 675 23.05 23.49 38.65
CA GLU A 675 21.76 23.48 37.96
C GLU A 675 20.59 23.87 38.89
N ASN A 676 20.35 25.16 39.04
CA ASN A 676 19.10 25.66 39.61
C ASN A 676 18.00 25.50 38.57
N LYS A 677 17.16 24.47 38.76
CA LYS A 677 15.83 24.34 38.13
C LYS A 677 15.08 25.67 38.28
N GLN A 678 15.09 26.50 37.23
CA GLN A 678 14.23 27.68 37.17
C GLN A 678 12.78 27.19 37.17
N LYS A 679 12.16 27.19 38.36
CA LYS A 679 10.70 27.14 38.50
C LYS A 679 10.13 28.28 37.66
N SER A 680 9.13 27.98 36.83
CA SER A 680 8.44 29.00 36.03
C SER A 680 8.01 30.17 36.93
N PRO A 681 8.24 31.42 36.54
CA PRO A 681 7.95 32.60 37.38
C PRO A 681 6.46 32.84 37.67
N PHE A 682 5.57 32.00 37.12
CA PHE A 682 4.12 32.12 37.26
C PHE A 682 3.55 30.91 38.01
N GLN A 683 2.90 31.14 39.15
CA GLN A 683 2.40 30.07 40.04
C GLN A 683 1.08 29.41 39.59
N ASN A 684 0.42 29.86 38.52
CA ASN A 684 -0.88 29.35 38.05
C ASN A 684 -0.94 29.13 36.52
N ILE A 685 0.15 28.69 35.89
CA ILE A 685 0.16 28.41 34.44
C ILE A 685 0.33 26.90 34.20
N SER A 686 -0.64 26.30 33.52
CA SER A 686 -0.54 24.95 32.98
C SER A 686 -0.30 25.00 31.47
N TYR A 687 0.80 24.42 31.01
CA TYR A 687 1.09 24.28 29.59
C TYR A 687 0.58 22.93 29.08
N LEU A 688 -0.14 22.93 27.95
CA LEU A 688 -0.67 21.71 27.35
C LEU A 688 -0.38 21.71 25.84
N ASN A 689 0.34 20.68 25.39
CA ASN A 689 0.58 20.41 23.98
C ASN A 689 0.11 19.00 23.63
N LEU A 690 -1.01 18.93 22.93
CA LEU A 690 -1.50 17.69 22.32
C LEU A 690 -0.77 17.46 21.00
N ARG A 691 -0.50 16.20 20.67
CA ARG A 691 0.18 15.85 19.40
C ARG A 691 -0.80 15.51 18.29
N TYR A 692 -1.96 14.96 18.65
CA TYR A 692 -2.97 14.50 17.71
C TYR A 692 -4.30 15.22 17.91
N ASP A 693 -5.12 15.26 16.87
CA ASP A 693 -6.53 15.62 16.94
C ASP A 693 -7.38 14.66 16.09
N ILE A 694 -8.69 14.72 16.31
CA ILE A 694 -9.67 13.93 15.61
C ILE A 694 -10.47 14.83 14.66
N THR A 695 -10.42 14.49 13.38
CA THR A 695 -11.20 15.11 12.32
C THR A 695 -12.45 14.29 12.04
N SER A 696 -13.61 14.95 12.03
CA SER A 696 -14.90 14.31 11.69
C SER A 696 -14.88 13.72 10.28
N SER A 697 -15.54 12.57 10.10
CA SER A 697 -15.68 11.91 8.80
C SER A 697 -16.42 12.77 7.78
N GLU A 698 -17.29 13.67 8.24
CA GLU A 698 -18.07 14.61 7.42
C GLU A 698 -17.19 15.60 6.65
N ASN A 699 -16.05 15.98 7.22
CA ASN A 699 -15.10 16.89 6.58
C ASN A 699 -14.11 16.17 5.66
N ILE A 700 -14.22 14.84 5.50
CA ILE A 700 -13.33 14.03 4.67
C ILE A 700 -14.06 13.67 3.38
N ASN A 701 -13.61 14.23 2.26
CA ASN A 701 -14.24 13.98 0.97
C ASN A 701 -13.77 12.68 0.32
N MET A 702 -12.51 12.28 0.54
CA MET A 702 -11.96 11.04 -0.02
C MET A 702 -10.90 10.46 0.89
N LEU A 703 -10.96 9.14 1.11
CA LEU A 703 -9.90 8.35 1.69
C LEU A 703 -9.24 7.52 0.58
N VAL A 704 -7.94 7.74 0.37
CA VAL A 704 -7.13 6.98 -0.61
C VAL A 704 -6.36 5.91 0.15
N THR A 705 -6.65 4.66 -0.21
CA THR A 705 -6.03 3.46 0.36
C THR A 705 -5.47 2.59 -0.76
N GLU A 706 -4.74 1.54 -0.42
CA GLU A 706 -4.26 0.56 -1.40
C GLU A 706 -5.41 -0.23 -2.07
N TYR A 707 -6.60 -0.24 -1.47
CA TYR A 707 -7.82 -0.84 -2.03
C TYR A 707 -8.58 0.08 -2.98
N GLY A 708 -8.13 1.33 -3.12
CA GLY A 708 -8.80 2.33 -3.95
C GLY A 708 -9.17 3.60 -3.19
N LYS A 709 -9.90 4.44 -3.92
CA LYS A 709 -10.49 5.69 -3.46
C LYS A 709 -11.86 5.38 -2.86
N VAL A 710 -12.00 5.49 -1.55
CA VAL A 710 -13.20 5.10 -0.79
C VAL A 710 -13.68 6.25 0.09
N PRO A 711 -14.97 6.30 0.46
CA PRO A 711 -15.42 7.22 1.49
C PRO A 711 -14.89 6.79 2.87
N SER A 712 -14.72 7.75 3.78
CA SER A 712 -14.25 7.52 5.16
C SER A 712 -15.12 6.52 5.94
N HIS A 713 -16.43 6.51 5.69
CA HIS A 713 -17.38 5.59 6.31
C HIS A 713 -17.22 4.10 5.88
N SER A 714 -16.39 3.81 4.86
CA SER A 714 -16.11 2.43 4.43
C SER A 714 -14.99 1.75 5.23
N VAL A 715 -14.29 2.48 6.11
CA VAL A 715 -13.25 1.94 7.00
C VAL A 715 -13.70 0.67 7.74
N PRO A 716 -14.85 0.61 8.44
CA PRO A 716 -15.28 -0.59 9.15
C PRO A 716 -15.55 -1.78 8.22
N HIS A 717 -15.94 -1.53 6.96
CA HIS A 717 -16.09 -2.59 5.97
C HIS A 717 -14.74 -3.21 5.62
N ILE A 718 -13.73 -2.37 5.39
CA ILE A 718 -12.35 -2.81 5.11
C ILE A 718 -11.77 -3.57 6.31
N ILE A 719 -11.97 -3.06 7.54
CA ILE A 719 -11.57 -3.78 8.77
C ILE A 719 -12.25 -5.15 8.83
N ARG A 720 -13.56 -5.23 8.58
CA ARG A 720 -14.30 -6.50 8.61
C ARG A 720 -13.80 -7.49 7.56
N GLU A 721 -13.45 -7.02 6.37
CA GLU A 721 -12.83 -7.86 5.34
C GLU A 721 -11.45 -8.37 5.76
N PHE A 722 -10.74 -7.72 6.69
CA PHE A 722 -9.57 -8.32 7.35
C PHE A 722 -9.99 -9.35 8.41
N SER A 723 -10.86 -8.98 9.34
CA SER A 723 -11.20 -9.82 10.48
C SER A 723 -11.92 -11.13 10.11
N LYS A 724 -12.68 -11.17 9.00
CA LYS A 724 -13.39 -12.37 8.51
C LYS A 724 -12.48 -13.55 8.17
N TYR A 725 -11.22 -13.30 7.83
CA TYR A 725 -10.25 -14.35 7.48
C TYR A 725 -9.35 -14.76 8.65
N GLY A 726 -9.64 -14.29 9.89
CA GLY A 726 -8.83 -14.60 11.07
C GLY A 726 -7.40 -14.03 11.00
N GLN A 727 -7.15 -13.08 10.09
CA GLN A 727 -5.85 -12.53 9.77
C GLN A 727 -5.94 -11.01 9.71
N ILE A 728 -5.06 -10.32 10.43
CA ILE A 728 -4.93 -8.87 10.27
C ILE A 728 -4.23 -8.63 8.93
N GLY A 729 -5.03 -8.24 7.94
CA GLY A 729 -4.59 -7.95 6.59
C GLY A 729 -4.42 -9.20 5.74
N ARG A 730 -4.88 -9.16 4.49
CA ARG A 730 -4.55 -10.14 3.42
C ARG A 730 -3.03 -10.28 3.21
N ILE A 731 -2.34 -10.90 4.14
CA ILE A 731 -1.12 -11.63 3.88
C ILE A 731 -1.61 -13.04 4.12
N ASP A 732 -1.87 -13.78 3.03
CA ASP A 732 -2.10 -15.21 3.15
C ASP A 732 -0.99 -15.73 4.05
N LEU A 733 -1.33 -16.21 5.24
CA LEU A 733 -0.34 -16.80 6.11
C LEU A 733 -0.08 -18.21 5.58
N PRO A 734 1.03 -18.54 4.90
CA PRO A 734 1.27 -19.93 4.62
C PRO A 734 1.25 -20.74 5.92
N ILE A 735 0.52 -21.85 5.87
CA ILE A 735 0.87 -22.99 6.69
C ILE A 735 2.32 -23.31 6.30
N PRO A 736 3.27 -23.39 7.24
CA PRO A 736 4.66 -23.66 6.87
C PRO A 736 4.66 -24.91 5.98
N GLN A 737 5.16 -24.76 4.75
CA GLN A 737 5.14 -25.84 3.78
C GLN A 737 6.13 -26.91 4.25
N LYS A 738 5.69 -28.18 4.18
CA LYS A 738 6.45 -29.38 4.56
C LYS A 738 7.81 -29.45 3.89
#